data_AF-A0AAV2N3Z3-F1
#
_entry.id   AF-A0AAV2N3Z3-F1
#
_cell.length_a   1.000
_cell.length_b   1.000
_cell.length_c   1.000
_cell.angle_alpha   90.00
_cell.angle_beta   90.00
_cell.angle_gamma   90.00
#
_symmetry.space_group_name_H-M   'P 1'
#
loop_
_entity.id
_entity.type
_entity.pdbx_description
1 polymer ?
#
loop_
_entity_poly.entity_id
_entity_poly.type
_entity_poly.pdbx_seq_one_letter_code
_entity_poly.pdbx_strand_id
1 'polypeptide(L)'
;MEIMEDGNLVDRVRILLQRDMQYYQEMQTVLREPLCLRISGGKLDFPRHASFAAIKIVTWWEADFVAAFKCASGLSSVENGSASSVDSEDGAIKRIQPSDFILLVVDTAEQLLEHLHMLIQESLDHADLTVLTATLGAAALIRNCLWCYNQHAKGKITSQSSEKINKSHKAFHEMAEAVAERLLDLHCRLISLYILNEADSLSWHSNKPFFERERCSYVIQMWWLYMQGTKADLWNTVSPKMAQRVFSEMLNESLSIITTRFIHGRPTVARSEQFWSDAFNVLCCTGYLALGACVDGDGMIGARPSNLPTAIRDIHAKCNELLICLLLRGTPLRELYQIFRHGLENLAILRPRRSPAPWLLICAPNLLGLNAVDSPADIITLSEDKAVILELNVMRHQPQPNWPQLMKVIAMNDYIVGKMLLKTLVRQNVGFTFVDEYDAVDKSKKNEKSCGGFLCSGSACDKSLKITSALALYSLSHVLVVTVNEPERVIIPALKQDPNWSNYLDRQQVWNQSRPPWLNALIKPMKIMMQPVVEVLLEAAKTGASIYQAMSLAIGCFAELYVTASTPVLRAAFALNDNIPAHCRPIGGNVLLQILCAALYSGLLDVSAKRAGRNGARGTPSSKDTSCELSPFNPYERSTAATALAEAICSIDEDNKHTAQIDSFLLLVKDSLGREDQTSRDNELQNMTCVIETYTDELLFTNTGRRSLKFMVNYEATNWSKVLTMPLSITLERVRSQVLLRPELKNVGDLSHQDKEVVQSIKRICSFVRSARFK
;
A
#
# COMPACT_ATOMS: atom_id res chain seq x y z
N MET A 1 -36.06 6.89 4.39
CA MET A 1 -35.07 6.81 5.48
C MET A 1 -34.60 8.16 6.00
N GLU A 2 -34.70 9.26 5.23
CA GLU A 2 -34.38 10.61 5.76
C GLU A 2 -35.41 11.07 6.80
N ILE A 3 -34.92 11.60 7.92
CA ILE A 3 -35.71 12.17 9.03
C ILE A 3 -35.48 13.68 8.99
N MET A 4 -36.53 14.47 9.21
CA MET A 4 -36.39 15.92 9.36
C MET A 4 -35.39 16.25 10.48
N GLU A 5 -34.48 17.20 10.23
CA GLU A 5 -33.33 17.48 11.09
C GLU A 5 -33.72 18.11 12.44
N ASP A 6 -34.95 18.62 12.56
CA ASP A 6 -35.45 19.34 13.73
C ASP A 6 -36.04 18.40 14.79
N GLY A 7 -35.20 17.96 15.74
CA GLY A 7 -35.61 17.13 16.88
C GLY A 7 -34.48 16.84 17.87
N ASN A 8 -34.81 16.41 19.09
CA ASN A 8 -33.83 15.90 20.05
C ASN A 8 -33.11 14.67 19.46
N LEU A 9 -31.79 14.56 19.65
CA LEU A 9 -30.99 13.47 19.07
C LEU A 9 -31.54 12.09 19.48
N VAL A 10 -31.91 11.91 20.75
CA VAL A 10 -32.46 10.65 21.26
C VAL A 10 -33.70 10.21 20.48
N ASP A 11 -34.63 11.13 20.22
CA ASP A 11 -35.86 10.83 19.48
C ASP A 11 -35.57 10.55 18.00
N ARG A 12 -34.63 11.28 17.39
CA ARG A 12 -34.18 11.05 16.01
C ARG A 12 -33.58 9.64 15.85
N VAL A 13 -32.74 9.22 16.80
CA VAL A 13 -32.14 7.88 16.83
C VAL A 13 -33.24 6.82 16.95
N ARG A 14 -34.17 6.98 17.89
CA ARG A 14 -35.28 6.04 18.08
C ARG A 14 -36.14 5.86 16.82
N ILE A 15 -36.50 6.96 16.15
CA ILE A 15 -37.28 6.92 14.91
C ILE A 15 -36.48 6.25 13.77
N LEU A 16 -35.18 6.52 13.68
CA LEU A 16 -34.30 5.92 12.69
C LEU A 16 -34.25 4.40 12.84
N LEU A 17 -34.02 3.91 14.06
CA LEU A 17 -33.94 2.47 14.34
C LEU A 17 -35.28 1.78 14.08
N GLN A 18 -36.40 2.42 14.44
CA GLN A 18 -37.73 1.90 14.13
C GLN A 18 -37.97 1.76 12.61
N ARG A 19 -37.56 2.75 11.82
CA ARG A 19 -37.66 2.71 10.35
C ARG A 19 -36.71 1.67 9.73
N ASP A 20 -35.50 1.54 10.27
CA ASP A 20 -34.52 0.54 9.83
C ASP A 20 -35.05 -0.88 10.08
N MET A 21 -35.70 -1.11 11.23
CA MET A 21 -36.35 -2.39 11.55
C MET A 21 -37.56 -2.66 10.64
N GLN A 22 -38.40 -1.66 10.37
CA GLN A 22 -39.51 -1.80 9.41
C GLN A 22 -39.01 -2.15 8.01
N TYR A 23 -37.96 -1.49 7.56
CA TYR A 23 -37.33 -1.79 6.28
C TYR A 23 -36.79 -3.22 6.24
N TYR A 24 -36.13 -3.68 7.30
CA TYR A 24 -35.69 -5.07 7.41
C TYR A 24 -36.86 -6.06 7.35
N GLN A 25 -37.95 -5.80 8.07
CA GLN A 25 -39.14 -6.65 8.05
C GLN A 25 -39.76 -6.77 6.65
N GLU A 26 -39.81 -5.67 5.89
CA GLU A 26 -40.37 -5.63 4.53
C GLU A 26 -39.43 -6.24 3.47
N MET A 27 -38.14 -5.91 3.53
CA MET A 27 -37.17 -6.17 2.47
C MET A 27 -36.17 -7.27 2.80
N GLN A 28 -36.18 -7.81 4.02
CA GLN A 28 -35.26 -8.84 4.53
C GLN A 28 -33.78 -8.49 4.28
N THR A 29 -33.46 -7.19 4.32
CA THR A 29 -32.11 -6.68 4.09
C THR A 29 -31.90 -5.41 4.91
N VAL A 30 -30.65 -5.14 5.28
CA VAL A 30 -30.25 -3.89 5.94
C VAL A 30 -29.51 -3.02 4.94
N LEU A 31 -29.89 -1.74 4.86
CA LEU A 31 -29.22 -0.76 4.02
C LEU A 31 -27.78 -0.56 4.50
N ARG A 32 -26.84 -0.63 3.55
CA ARG A 32 -25.41 -0.43 3.80
C ARG A 32 -24.92 0.79 3.08
N GLU A 33 -24.07 1.54 3.75
CA GLU A 33 -23.33 2.63 3.12
C GLU A 33 -21.82 2.35 3.18
N PRO A 34 -21.08 2.68 2.10
CA PRO A 34 -19.64 2.50 2.06
C PRO A 34 -18.94 3.58 2.88
N LEU A 35 -17.93 3.16 3.66
CA LEU A 35 -16.96 4.08 4.22
C LEU A 35 -15.92 4.44 3.16
N CYS A 36 -15.27 5.58 3.36
CA CYS A 36 -14.10 5.95 2.57
C CYS A 36 -13.05 4.82 2.61
N LEU A 37 -12.66 4.29 1.45
CA LEU A 37 -11.62 3.26 1.33
C LEU A 37 -10.28 3.67 1.99
N ARG A 38 -10.04 4.97 2.20
CA ARG A 38 -8.83 5.47 2.88
C ARG A 38 -8.87 5.34 4.39
N ILE A 39 -10.06 5.20 4.96
CA ILE A 39 -10.26 5.10 6.41
C ILE A 39 -10.37 3.64 6.81
N SER A 40 -10.92 2.80 5.93
CA SER A 40 -11.02 1.37 6.17
C SER A 40 -9.67 0.76 6.58
N GLY A 41 -9.72 -0.04 7.65
CA GLY A 41 -8.57 -0.66 8.29
C GLY A 41 -7.76 0.29 9.18
N GLY A 42 -6.44 0.28 8.99
CA GLY A 42 -5.51 1.00 9.87
C GLY A 42 -5.45 0.46 11.32
N LYS A 43 -5.06 1.32 12.27
CA LYS A 43 -4.86 0.92 13.68
C LYS A 43 -6.16 0.52 14.38
N LEU A 44 -7.24 1.26 14.12
CA LEU A 44 -8.57 1.00 14.68
C LEU A 44 -9.38 -0.03 13.87
N ASP A 45 -8.87 -0.47 12.73
CA ASP A 45 -9.50 -1.44 11.84
C ASP A 45 -10.93 -1.05 11.44
N PHE A 46 -11.09 0.09 10.76
CA PHE A 46 -12.43 0.54 10.31
C PHE A 46 -13.00 -0.41 9.23
N PRO A 47 -14.33 -0.62 9.22
CA PRO A 47 -14.99 -1.46 8.23
C PRO A 47 -15.02 -0.79 6.85
N ARG A 48 -15.30 -1.56 5.79
CA ARG A 48 -15.56 -1.01 4.46
C ARG A 48 -17.01 -0.57 4.27
N HIS A 49 -17.93 -1.28 4.90
CA HIS A 49 -19.35 -0.94 4.92
C HIS A 49 -19.86 -0.98 6.35
N ALA A 50 -20.85 -0.14 6.66
CA ALA A 50 -21.60 -0.21 7.90
C ALA A 50 -23.09 -0.03 7.60
N SER A 51 -23.95 -0.34 8.56
CA SER A 51 -25.38 -0.08 8.42
C SER A 51 -25.63 1.42 8.23
N PHE A 52 -26.62 1.75 7.40
CA PHE A 52 -27.07 3.12 7.17
C PHE A 52 -27.38 3.82 8.50
N ALA A 53 -28.07 3.13 9.40
CA ALA A 53 -28.42 3.65 10.72
C ALA A 53 -27.17 4.07 11.51
N ALA A 54 -26.15 3.21 11.60
CA ALA A 54 -24.92 3.52 12.33
C ALA A 54 -24.19 4.74 11.72
N ILE A 55 -24.11 4.84 10.39
CA ILE A 55 -23.45 5.97 9.73
C ILE A 55 -24.18 7.29 10.01
N LYS A 56 -25.52 7.31 9.96
CA LYS A 56 -26.30 8.51 10.28
C LYS A 56 -26.15 8.92 11.75
N ILE A 57 -26.18 7.95 12.67
CA ILE A 57 -25.98 8.20 14.11
C ILE A 57 -24.61 8.83 14.36
N VAL A 58 -23.54 8.27 13.78
CA VAL A 58 -22.19 8.84 13.90
C VAL A 58 -22.10 10.23 13.25
N THR A 59 -22.78 10.45 12.13
CA THR A 59 -22.83 11.78 11.49
C THR A 59 -23.41 12.83 12.45
N TRP A 60 -24.47 12.49 13.17
CA TRP A 60 -25.05 13.37 14.18
C TRP A 60 -24.15 13.53 15.40
N TRP A 61 -23.51 12.46 15.88
CA TRP A 61 -22.53 12.54 16.96
C TRP A 61 -21.35 13.44 16.63
N GLU A 62 -20.84 13.40 15.39
CA GLU A 62 -19.76 14.27 14.94
C GLU A 62 -20.15 15.76 14.96
N ALA A 63 -21.36 16.09 14.50
CA ALA A 63 -21.87 17.46 14.54
C ALA A 63 -21.97 17.98 15.99
N ASP A 64 -22.54 17.18 16.89
CA ASP A 64 -22.68 17.52 18.30
C ASP A 64 -21.33 17.54 19.04
N PHE A 65 -20.36 16.69 18.64
CA PHE A 65 -19.01 16.68 19.20
C PHE A 65 -18.28 17.99 18.90
N VAL A 66 -18.31 18.46 17.64
CA VAL A 66 -17.69 19.72 17.24
C VAL A 66 -18.32 20.89 17.99
N ALA A 67 -19.65 20.87 18.18
CA ALA A 67 -20.34 21.88 18.96
C ALA A 67 -19.93 21.89 20.45
N ALA A 68 -19.79 20.71 21.08
CA ALA A 68 -19.49 20.57 22.49
C ALA A 68 -18.00 20.81 22.84
N PHE A 69 -17.08 20.24 22.05
CA PHE A 69 -15.64 20.27 22.33
C PHE A 69 -14.88 21.39 21.58
N LYS A 70 -15.54 22.05 20.61
CA LYS A 70 -14.94 23.10 19.75
C LYS A 70 -13.65 22.67 19.06
N CYS A 71 -13.51 21.37 18.82
CA CYS A 71 -12.37 20.78 18.12
C CYS A 71 -12.86 19.62 17.24
N ALA A 72 -12.08 19.29 16.21
CA ALA A 72 -12.33 18.08 15.43
C ALA A 72 -12.06 16.83 16.29
N SER A 73 -12.88 15.79 16.11
CA SER A 73 -12.72 14.47 16.75
C SER A 73 -11.58 13.63 16.17
N GLY A 74 -11.00 14.08 15.05
CA GLY A 74 -10.07 13.30 14.22
C GLY A 74 -10.75 12.36 13.22
N LEU A 75 -12.08 12.20 13.26
CA LEU A 75 -12.85 11.38 12.32
C LEU A 75 -13.28 12.18 11.07
N SER A 76 -13.66 13.45 11.26
CA SER A 76 -14.03 14.38 10.18
C SER A 76 -12.92 15.41 9.91
N SER A 77 -12.58 15.62 8.63
CA SER A 77 -11.63 16.65 8.21
C SER A 77 -12.36 17.97 7.96
N VAL A 78 -12.85 18.61 9.02
CA VAL A 78 -13.16 20.04 8.91
C VAL A 78 -11.82 20.76 9.04
N GLU A 79 -11.29 21.25 7.91
CA GLU A 79 -10.15 22.17 7.95
C GLU A 79 -10.53 23.33 8.86
N ASN A 80 -9.70 23.59 9.89
CA ASN A 80 -9.79 24.76 10.75
C ASN A 80 -9.43 26.03 9.95
N GLY A 81 -10.26 26.36 8.98
CA GLY A 81 -10.04 27.39 7.96
C GLY A 81 -11.11 28.47 7.97
N SER A 82 -11.70 28.81 9.12
CA SER A 82 -12.43 30.07 9.35
C SER A 82 -12.85 30.20 10.82
N ALA A 83 -11.88 30.26 11.73
CA ALA A 83 -12.12 30.77 13.09
C ALA A 83 -11.84 32.29 13.16
N SER A 84 -12.11 33.02 12.07
CA SER A 84 -12.10 34.47 12.04
C SER A 84 -13.26 34.98 11.19
N SER A 85 -14.13 35.75 11.85
CA SER A 85 -15.23 36.56 11.32
C SER A 85 -16.42 35.83 10.69
N VAL A 86 -17.32 35.30 11.53
CA VAL A 86 -18.78 35.47 11.32
C VAL A 86 -19.43 35.56 12.70
N ASP A 87 -19.46 36.77 13.26
CA ASP A 87 -20.61 37.16 14.09
C ASP A 87 -21.80 37.26 13.13
N SER A 88 -22.54 36.15 13.01
CA SER A 88 -23.89 36.16 12.45
C SER A 88 -24.74 35.41 13.46
N GLU A 89 -25.49 36.19 14.22
CA GLU A 89 -26.71 35.75 14.85
C GLU A 89 -27.62 35.14 13.78
N ASP A 90 -27.63 33.81 13.64
CA ASP A 90 -28.87 33.05 13.41
C ASP A 90 -28.60 31.54 13.46
N GLY A 91 -29.43 30.82 14.22
CA GLY A 91 -29.34 29.39 14.46
C GLY A 91 -28.95 29.05 15.89
N ALA A 92 -29.92 28.66 16.71
CA ALA A 92 -29.76 28.28 18.10
C ALA A 92 -28.90 27.00 18.25
N ILE A 93 -27.58 27.11 18.15
CA ILE A 93 -26.66 26.04 18.53
C ILE A 93 -26.71 25.93 20.05
N LYS A 94 -27.50 24.98 20.56
CA LYS A 94 -27.51 24.62 21.98
C LYS A 94 -26.05 24.38 22.43
N ARG A 95 -25.56 25.16 23.39
CA ARG A 95 -24.24 24.95 24.01
C ARG A 95 -24.30 23.67 24.86
N ILE A 96 -24.03 22.52 24.26
CA ILE A 96 -23.97 21.24 24.95
C ILE A 96 -22.65 21.18 25.75
N GLN A 97 -22.72 20.88 27.05
CA GLN A 97 -21.51 20.64 27.84
C GLN A 97 -20.86 19.30 27.45
N PRO A 98 -19.53 19.19 27.47
CA PRO A 98 -18.82 17.93 27.17
C PRO A 98 -19.33 16.70 27.93
N SER A 99 -19.73 16.86 29.20
CA SER A 99 -20.31 15.77 30.01
C SER A 99 -21.66 15.30 29.50
N ASP A 100 -22.50 16.25 29.09
CA ASP A 100 -23.88 15.99 28.66
C ASP A 100 -23.89 15.36 27.27
N PHE A 101 -22.96 15.78 26.41
CA PHE A 101 -22.70 15.11 25.14
C PHE A 101 -22.34 13.63 25.34
N ILE A 102 -21.43 13.32 26.28
CA ILE A 102 -21.01 11.93 26.51
C ILE A 102 -22.18 11.08 27.02
N LEU A 103 -23.03 11.62 27.88
CA LEU A 103 -24.24 10.92 28.32
C LEU A 103 -25.21 10.66 27.15
N LEU A 104 -25.43 11.67 26.31
CA LEU A 104 -26.26 11.56 25.12
C LEU A 104 -25.74 10.48 24.14
N VAL A 105 -24.42 10.44 23.91
CA VAL A 105 -23.78 9.42 23.08
C VAL A 105 -23.95 8.03 23.70
N VAL A 106 -23.75 7.88 25.00
CA VAL A 106 -23.92 6.59 25.69
C VAL A 106 -25.37 6.10 25.59
N ASP A 107 -26.35 6.97 25.84
CA ASP A 107 -27.78 6.60 25.80
C ASP A 107 -28.22 6.21 24.38
N THR A 108 -27.75 6.92 23.36
CA THR A 108 -28.07 6.60 21.96
C THR A 108 -27.29 5.40 21.43
N ALA A 109 -26.08 5.15 21.93
CA ALA A 109 -25.30 3.96 21.64
C ALA A 109 -25.95 2.70 22.22
N GLU A 110 -26.55 2.78 23.41
CA GLU A 110 -27.28 1.67 24.04
C GLU A 110 -28.52 1.26 23.22
N GLN A 111 -29.30 2.23 22.73
CA GLN A 111 -30.43 1.94 21.82
C GLN A 111 -29.98 1.26 20.52
N LEU A 112 -28.87 1.72 19.93
CA LEU A 112 -28.31 1.08 18.73
C LEU A 112 -27.79 -0.33 19.05
N LEU A 113 -27.19 -0.55 20.22
CA LEU A 113 -26.72 -1.86 20.66
C LEU A 113 -27.89 -2.86 20.76
N GLU A 114 -29.01 -2.47 21.36
CA GLU A 114 -30.22 -3.29 21.43
C GLU A 114 -30.79 -3.62 20.03
N HIS A 115 -30.86 -2.62 19.15
CA HIS A 115 -31.29 -2.80 17.76
C HIS A 115 -30.39 -3.78 16.99
N LEU A 116 -29.06 -3.65 17.14
CA LEU A 116 -28.12 -4.57 16.52
C LEU A 116 -28.27 -5.99 17.07
N HIS A 117 -28.48 -6.18 18.38
CA HIS A 117 -28.76 -7.50 18.95
C HIS A 117 -29.99 -8.16 18.31
N MET A 118 -31.08 -7.42 18.14
CA MET A 118 -32.29 -7.92 17.48
C MET A 118 -31.99 -8.34 16.04
N LEU A 119 -31.32 -7.49 15.25
CA LEU A 119 -30.95 -7.82 13.87
C LEU A 119 -30.01 -9.03 13.78
N ILE A 120 -29.05 -9.15 14.70
CA ILE A 120 -28.15 -10.30 14.76
C ILE A 120 -28.95 -11.57 15.01
N GLN A 121 -29.87 -11.56 15.98
CA GLN A 121 -30.69 -12.72 16.30
C GLN A 121 -31.55 -13.17 15.12
N GLU A 122 -32.29 -12.25 14.51
CA GLU A 122 -33.12 -12.52 13.32
C GLU A 122 -32.28 -13.03 12.14
N SER A 123 -31.11 -12.42 11.91
CA SER A 123 -30.21 -12.85 10.84
C SER A 123 -29.62 -14.24 11.04
N LEU A 124 -29.45 -14.68 12.30
CA LEU A 124 -29.00 -16.05 12.60
C LEU A 124 -30.11 -17.07 12.37
N ASP A 125 -31.36 -16.73 12.70
CA ASP A 125 -32.53 -17.58 12.46
C ASP A 125 -32.78 -17.78 10.96
N HIS A 126 -32.50 -16.76 10.15
CA HIS A 126 -32.64 -16.81 8.69
C HIS A 126 -31.34 -17.10 7.92
N ALA A 127 -30.21 -17.27 8.62
CA ALA A 127 -28.88 -17.46 8.05
C ALA A 127 -28.46 -16.37 7.02
N ASP A 128 -28.84 -15.11 7.27
CA ASP A 128 -28.51 -13.98 6.41
C ASP A 128 -27.10 -13.42 6.70
N LEU A 129 -26.13 -13.94 5.97
CA LEU A 129 -24.72 -13.48 6.00
C LEU A 129 -24.58 -11.99 5.70
N THR A 130 -25.46 -11.46 4.88
CA THR A 130 -25.36 -10.08 4.43
C THR A 130 -25.73 -9.15 5.59
N VAL A 131 -26.79 -9.45 6.35
CA VAL A 131 -27.16 -8.69 7.55
C VAL A 131 -26.13 -8.84 8.66
N LEU A 132 -25.57 -10.03 8.86
CA LEU A 132 -24.46 -10.26 9.80
C LEU A 132 -23.21 -9.42 9.49
N THR A 133 -22.81 -9.34 8.22
CA THR A 133 -21.67 -8.49 7.83
C THR A 133 -21.97 -7.00 7.98
N ALA A 134 -23.23 -6.57 7.76
CA ALA A 134 -23.67 -5.20 7.98
C ALA A 134 -23.60 -4.78 9.45
N THR A 135 -24.11 -5.64 10.33
CA THR A 135 -24.16 -5.42 11.78
C THR A 135 -22.77 -5.48 12.40
N LEU A 136 -21.89 -6.37 11.92
CA LEU A 136 -20.47 -6.39 12.27
C LEU A 136 -19.77 -5.08 11.87
N GLY A 137 -20.02 -4.58 10.66
CA GLY A 137 -19.52 -3.29 10.21
C GLY A 137 -20.03 -2.13 11.08
N ALA A 138 -21.32 -2.12 11.43
CA ALA A 138 -21.89 -1.14 12.34
C ALA A 138 -21.22 -1.17 13.72
N ALA A 139 -21.06 -2.35 14.33
CA ALA A 139 -20.42 -2.49 15.63
C ALA A 139 -18.96 -2.02 15.62
N ALA A 140 -18.20 -2.37 14.57
CA ALA A 140 -16.82 -1.94 14.40
C ALA A 140 -16.70 -0.41 14.23
N LEU A 141 -17.59 0.21 13.46
CA LEU A 141 -17.62 1.66 13.29
C LEU A 141 -17.88 2.38 14.62
N ILE A 142 -18.94 1.98 15.33
CA ILE A 142 -19.33 2.61 16.60
C ILE A 142 -18.25 2.44 17.66
N ARG A 143 -17.68 1.23 17.80
CA ARG A 143 -16.53 0.96 18.67
C ARG A 143 -15.40 1.96 18.41
N ASN A 144 -15.02 2.14 17.15
CA ASN A 144 -13.91 3.02 16.78
C ASN A 144 -14.23 4.50 17.06
N CYS A 145 -15.47 4.94 16.82
CA CYS A 145 -15.91 6.30 17.13
C CYS A 145 -15.89 6.59 18.64
N LEU A 146 -16.43 5.67 19.45
CA LEU A 146 -16.43 5.78 20.91
C LEU A 146 -15.00 5.82 21.46
N TRP A 147 -14.07 5.07 20.85
CA TRP A 147 -12.65 5.13 21.21
C TRP A 147 -12.08 6.54 20.98
N CYS A 148 -12.32 7.14 19.81
CA CYS A 148 -11.86 8.50 19.50
C CYS A 148 -12.42 9.53 20.49
N TYR A 149 -13.71 9.50 20.76
CA TYR A 149 -14.35 10.41 21.73
C TYR A 149 -13.76 10.23 23.13
N ASN A 150 -13.54 8.99 23.57
CA ASN A 150 -12.93 8.73 24.86
C ASN A 150 -11.50 9.29 24.94
N GLN A 151 -10.69 9.18 23.87
CA GLN A 151 -9.34 9.77 23.86
C GLN A 151 -9.37 11.29 23.98
N HIS A 152 -10.26 11.98 23.25
CA HIS A 152 -10.35 13.44 23.28
C HIS A 152 -11.03 13.98 24.55
N ALA A 153 -11.87 13.18 25.20
CA ALA A 153 -12.53 13.55 26.44
C ALA A 153 -11.64 13.36 27.68
N LYS A 154 -10.52 12.63 27.59
CA LYS A 154 -9.58 12.45 28.71
C LYS A 154 -9.17 13.79 29.32
N GLY A 155 -9.42 13.94 30.63
CA GLY A 155 -9.10 15.16 31.39
C GLY A 155 -10.10 16.32 31.26
N LYS A 156 -11.10 16.24 30.37
CA LYS A 156 -12.14 17.27 30.18
C LYS A 156 -13.51 16.91 30.75
N ILE A 157 -13.74 15.63 31.06
CA ILE A 157 -15.00 15.11 31.59
C ILE A 157 -14.82 14.51 32.99
N THR A 158 -15.93 14.34 33.71
CA THR A 158 -15.93 13.67 35.02
C THR A 158 -15.53 12.20 34.90
N SER A 159 -14.96 11.64 35.98
CA SER A 159 -14.56 10.22 36.04
C SER A 159 -15.74 9.29 35.76
N GLN A 160 -16.94 9.62 36.27
CA GLN A 160 -18.17 8.86 36.05
C GLN A 160 -18.56 8.80 34.57
N SER A 161 -18.51 9.93 33.85
CA SER A 161 -18.82 9.96 32.40
C SER A 161 -17.77 9.21 31.58
N SER A 162 -16.49 9.28 31.97
CA SER A 162 -15.41 8.53 31.31
C SER A 162 -15.56 7.02 31.48
N GLU A 163 -16.01 6.56 32.65
CA GLU A 163 -16.29 5.15 32.90
C GLU A 163 -17.47 4.66 32.03
N LYS A 164 -18.54 5.45 31.90
CA LYS A 164 -19.72 5.12 31.08
C LYS A 164 -19.37 4.94 29.60
N ILE A 165 -18.64 5.87 28.99
CA ILE A 165 -18.23 5.74 27.59
C ILE A 165 -17.29 4.56 27.37
N ASN A 166 -16.41 4.27 28.33
CA ASN A 166 -15.54 3.09 28.24
C ASN A 166 -16.32 1.77 28.34
N LYS A 167 -17.37 1.72 29.16
CA LYS A 167 -18.30 0.57 29.20
C LYS A 167 -19.01 0.38 27.86
N SER A 168 -19.54 1.45 27.28
CA SER A 168 -20.17 1.41 25.95
C SER A 168 -19.18 0.94 24.86
N HIS A 169 -17.95 1.47 24.85
CA HIS A 169 -16.90 1.02 23.95
C HIS A 169 -16.60 -0.48 24.09
N LYS A 170 -16.51 -1.00 25.32
CA LYS A 170 -16.29 -2.44 25.57
C LYS A 170 -17.46 -3.29 25.07
N ALA A 171 -18.70 -2.86 25.29
CA ALA A 171 -19.88 -3.58 24.82
C ALA A 171 -19.90 -3.73 23.28
N PHE A 172 -19.59 -2.66 22.54
CA PHE A 172 -19.46 -2.73 21.08
C PHE A 172 -18.26 -3.56 20.61
N HIS A 173 -17.16 -3.59 21.37
CA HIS A 173 -16.03 -4.48 21.08
C HIS A 173 -16.42 -5.95 21.26
N GLU A 174 -17.05 -6.30 22.38
CA GLU A 174 -17.53 -7.66 22.66
C GLU A 174 -18.57 -8.11 21.63
N MET A 175 -19.50 -7.23 21.24
CA MET A 175 -20.46 -7.50 20.17
C MET A 175 -19.75 -7.78 18.84
N ALA A 176 -18.78 -6.96 18.44
CA ALA A 176 -18.06 -7.17 17.18
C ALA A 176 -17.33 -8.52 17.16
N GLU A 177 -16.69 -8.92 18.26
CA GLU A 177 -16.05 -10.24 18.35
C GLU A 177 -17.09 -11.37 18.34
N ALA A 178 -18.18 -11.24 19.09
CA ALA A 178 -19.24 -12.25 19.12
C ALA A 178 -19.88 -12.46 17.74
N VAL A 179 -20.17 -11.38 17.01
CA VAL A 179 -20.73 -11.46 15.64
C VAL A 179 -19.73 -12.08 14.67
N ALA A 180 -18.44 -11.76 14.79
CA ALA A 180 -17.40 -12.38 13.96
C ALA A 180 -17.31 -13.90 14.20
N GLU A 181 -17.40 -14.36 15.45
CA GLU A 181 -17.47 -15.80 15.77
C GLU A 181 -18.72 -16.47 15.20
N ARG A 182 -19.88 -15.79 15.22
CA ARG A 182 -21.11 -16.33 14.63
C ARG A 182 -21.05 -16.39 13.11
N LEU A 183 -20.45 -15.38 12.47
CA LEU A 183 -20.20 -15.35 11.04
C LEU A 183 -19.28 -16.52 10.63
N LEU A 184 -18.20 -16.76 11.39
CA LEU A 184 -17.31 -17.91 11.21
C LEU A 184 -18.08 -19.24 11.33
N ASP A 185 -18.83 -19.45 12.42
CA ASP A 185 -19.60 -20.68 12.65
C ASP A 185 -20.57 -20.94 11.50
N LEU A 186 -21.30 -19.91 11.04
CA LEU A 186 -22.24 -20.06 9.92
C LEU A 186 -21.52 -20.46 8.62
N HIS A 187 -20.40 -19.82 8.28
CA HIS A 187 -19.60 -20.22 7.12
C HIS A 187 -19.04 -21.65 7.26
N CYS A 188 -18.54 -22.03 8.42
CA CYS A 188 -18.04 -23.38 8.69
C CYS A 188 -19.15 -24.44 8.57
N ARG A 189 -20.36 -24.14 9.06
CA ARG A 189 -21.55 -25.00 8.87
C ARG A 189 -21.93 -25.11 7.40
N LEU A 190 -21.92 -24.01 6.65
CA LEU A 190 -22.21 -24.03 5.22
C LEU A 190 -21.22 -24.91 4.46
N ILE A 191 -19.93 -24.78 4.79
CA ILE A 191 -18.87 -25.62 4.22
C ILE A 191 -19.10 -27.08 4.58
N SER A 192 -19.31 -27.40 5.86
CA SER A 192 -19.45 -28.77 6.33
C SER A 192 -20.68 -29.48 5.78
N LEU A 193 -21.83 -28.79 5.75
CA LEU A 193 -23.13 -29.39 5.47
C LEU A 193 -23.48 -29.40 3.97
N TYR A 194 -23.08 -28.38 3.21
CA TYR A 194 -23.50 -28.22 1.82
C TYR A 194 -22.35 -28.38 0.82
N ILE A 195 -21.17 -27.86 1.13
CA ILE A 195 -20.06 -27.85 0.16
C ILE A 195 -19.29 -29.16 0.19
N LEU A 196 -18.98 -29.62 1.40
CA LEU A 196 -18.20 -30.82 1.62
C LEU A 196 -19.08 -32.08 1.68
N ASN A 197 -20.37 -32.06 1.35
CA ASN A 197 -21.26 -33.20 1.61
C ASN A 197 -21.82 -33.86 0.34
N GLU A 198 -20.98 -34.09 -0.67
CA GLU A 198 -21.38 -34.80 -1.89
C GLU A 198 -20.95 -36.28 -1.83
N ALA A 199 -21.93 -37.18 -1.91
CA ALA A 199 -21.71 -38.62 -1.73
C ALA A 199 -20.83 -39.25 -2.83
N ASP A 200 -21.01 -38.86 -4.09
CA ASP A 200 -20.35 -39.53 -5.23
C ASP A 200 -18.84 -39.23 -5.33
N SER A 201 -18.46 -37.97 -5.08
CA SER A 201 -17.05 -37.54 -4.99
C SER A 201 -16.29 -38.20 -3.84
N LEU A 202 -17.00 -38.57 -2.76
CA LEU A 202 -16.42 -39.16 -1.56
C LEU A 202 -16.58 -40.69 -1.48
N SER A 203 -17.18 -41.31 -2.50
CA SER A 203 -17.39 -42.77 -2.58
C SER A 203 -16.12 -43.51 -3.02
N TRP A 204 -15.07 -43.41 -2.20
CA TRP A 204 -13.77 -44.04 -2.49
C TRP A 204 -13.81 -45.57 -2.49
N HIS A 205 -14.84 -46.18 -1.89
CA HIS A 205 -15.07 -47.62 -1.87
C HIS A 205 -15.74 -48.14 -3.16
N SER A 206 -16.14 -47.26 -4.08
CA SER A 206 -16.74 -47.66 -5.34
C SER A 206 -15.72 -48.38 -6.23
N ASN A 207 -16.16 -49.44 -6.91
CA ASN A 207 -15.35 -50.17 -7.89
C ASN A 207 -15.43 -49.54 -9.30
N LYS A 208 -16.22 -48.48 -9.48
CA LYS A 208 -16.33 -47.75 -10.75
C LYS A 208 -15.39 -46.55 -10.74
N PRO A 209 -14.72 -46.22 -11.85
CA PRO A 209 -14.00 -44.95 -11.98
C PRO A 209 -14.94 -43.74 -11.82
N PHE A 210 -14.39 -42.57 -11.57
CA PHE A 210 -15.06 -41.28 -11.53
C PHE A 210 -14.66 -40.41 -12.72
N PHE A 211 -13.57 -39.67 -12.58
CA PHE A 211 -13.00 -38.71 -13.52
C PHE A 211 -11.46 -38.75 -13.42
N GLU A 212 -10.91 -39.93 -13.13
CA GLU A 212 -9.48 -40.13 -12.97
C GLU A 212 -8.75 -39.59 -14.21
N ARG A 213 -7.72 -38.78 -13.99
CA ARG A 213 -6.90 -38.11 -15.02
C ARG A 213 -7.61 -37.03 -15.84
N GLU A 214 -8.88 -36.75 -15.59
CA GLU A 214 -9.62 -35.69 -16.29
C GLU A 214 -9.73 -34.43 -15.44
N ARG A 215 -10.15 -34.56 -14.17
CA ARG A 215 -10.41 -33.41 -13.28
C ARG A 215 -10.44 -33.77 -11.80
N CYS A 216 -10.39 -32.77 -10.94
CA CYS A 216 -10.61 -32.94 -9.50
C CYS A 216 -12.08 -33.15 -9.16
N SER A 217 -12.35 -33.73 -7.98
CA SER A 217 -13.71 -33.97 -7.50
C SER A 217 -14.47 -32.66 -7.29
N TYR A 218 -15.79 -32.69 -7.52
CA TYR A 218 -16.61 -31.48 -7.44
C TYR A 218 -16.55 -30.84 -6.04
N VAL A 219 -16.50 -31.65 -4.98
CA VAL A 219 -16.33 -31.17 -3.59
C VAL A 219 -15.12 -30.24 -3.44
N ILE A 220 -13.97 -30.60 -4.04
CA ILE A 220 -12.75 -29.80 -3.95
C ILE A 220 -12.86 -28.52 -4.79
N GLN A 221 -13.48 -28.61 -5.97
CA GLN A 221 -13.76 -27.44 -6.82
C GLN A 221 -14.68 -26.45 -6.12
N MET A 222 -15.78 -26.94 -5.56
CA MET A 222 -16.79 -26.14 -4.86
C MET A 222 -16.19 -25.50 -3.60
N TRP A 223 -15.39 -26.24 -2.84
CA TRP A 223 -14.66 -25.69 -1.69
C TRP A 223 -13.72 -24.56 -2.11
N TRP A 224 -12.89 -24.77 -3.13
CA TRP A 224 -12.00 -23.74 -3.64
C TRP A 224 -12.75 -22.48 -4.09
N LEU A 225 -13.79 -22.64 -4.91
CA LEU A 225 -14.59 -21.53 -5.43
C LEU A 225 -15.29 -20.77 -4.31
N TYR A 226 -15.85 -21.48 -3.33
CA TYR A 226 -16.49 -20.88 -2.17
C TYR A 226 -15.49 -20.08 -1.33
N MET A 227 -14.33 -20.66 -0.99
CA MET A 227 -13.29 -19.96 -0.23
C MET A 227 -12.83 -18.69 -0.95
N GLN A 228 -12.66 -18.72 -2.27
CA GLN A 228 -12.29 -17.54 -3.05
C GLN A 228 -13.39 -16.48 -3.10
N GLY A 229 -14.65 -16.90 -3.29
CA GLY A 229 -15.81 -16.01 -3.27
C GLY A 229 -15.96 -15.33 -1.91
N THR A 230 -15.98 -16.10 -0.83
CA THR A 230 -16.08 -15.57 0.53
C THR A 230 -14.91 -14.67 0.89
N LYS A 231 -13.68 -14.98 0.46
CA LYS A 231 -12.54 -14.07 0.66
C LYS A 231 -12.82 -12.70 0.02
N ALA A 232 -13.29 -12.67 -1.22
CA ALA A 232 -13.62 -11.42 -1.92
C ALA A 232 -14.75 -10.67 -1.21
N ASP A 233 -15.77 -11.36 -0.74
CA ASP A 233 -16.90 -10.77 -0.01
C ASP A 233 -16.46 -10.17 1.34
N LEU A 234 -15.70 -10.93 2.13
CA LEU A 234 -15.14 -10.47 3.40
C LEU A 234 -14.25 -9.24 3.19
N TRP A 235 -13.36 -9.26 2.18
CA TRP A 235 -12.45 -8.14 1.88
C TRP A 235 -13.22 -6.87 1.51
N ASN A 236 -14.43 -6.99 0.98
CA ASN A 236 -15.25 -5.88 0.55
C ASN A 236 -16.26 -5.41 1.61
N THR A 237 -16.61 -6.24 2.58
CA THR A 237 -17.71 -5.95 3.52
C THR A 237 -17.22 -5.58 4.92
N VAL A 238 -16.38 -6.42 5.54
CA VAL A 238 -15.97 -6.29 6.94
C VAL A 238 -14.66 -5.50 7.07
N SER A 239 -14.19 -5.30 8.31
CA SER A 239 -12.91 -4.63 8.54
C SER A 239 -11.72 -5.53 8.17
N PRO A 240 -10.63 -5.00 7.58
CA PRO A 240 -9.54 -5.79 7.04
C PRO A 240 -8.94 -6.85 7.97
N LYS A 241 -8.61 -6.52 9.23
CA LYS A 241 -8.03 -7.51 10.16
C LYS A 241 -9.04 -8.58 10.54
N MET A 242 -10.30 -8.18 10.75
CA MET A 242 -11.39 -9.12 11.03
C MET A 242 -11.64 -10.07 9.84
N ALA A 243 -11.63 -9.53 8.61
CA ALA A 243 -11.76 -10.31 7.38
C ALA A 243 -10.73 -11.43 7.33
N GLN A 244 -9.45 -11.07 7.54
CA GLN A 244 -8.33 -12.00 7.50
C GLN A 244 -8.40 -13.04 8.61
N ARG A 245 -8.80 -12.65 9.82
CA ARG A 245 -9.01 -13.57 10.93
C ARG A 245 -10.08 -14.61 10.59
N VAL A 246 -11.30 -14.17 10.26
CA VAL A 246 -12.43 -15.07 9.93
C VAL A 246 -12.05 -15.99 8.78
N PHE A 247 -11.44 -15.45 7.72
CA PHE A 247 -11.00 -16.26 6.58
C PHE A 247 -9.94 -17.32 6.96
N SER A 248 -8.97 -16.96 7.79
CA SER A 248 -7.93 -17.89 8.27
C SER A 248 -8.51 -19.03 9.10
N GLU A 249 -9.50 -18.74 9.95
CA GLU A 249 -10.19 -19.72 10.78
C GLU A 249 -11.12 -20.62 9.96
N MET A 250 -11.84 -20.06 8.97
CA MET A 250 -12.61 -20.85 8.00
C MET A 250 -11.74 -21.85 7.25
N LEU A 251 -10.54 -21.41 6.82
CA LEU A 251 -9.59 -22.29 6.15
C LEU A 251 -9.10 -23.38 7.10
N ASN A 252 -8.80 -23.03 8.35
CA ASN A 252 -8.38 -23.97 9.39
C ASN A 252 -9.43 -25.06 9.66
N GLU A 253 -10.69 -24.68 9.84
CA GLU A 253 -11.79 -25.59 10.16
C GLU A 253 -12.20 -26.47 8.98
N SER A 254 -12.27 -25.88 7.77
CA SER A 254 -12.56 -26.67 6.57
C SER A 254 -11.47 -27.70 6.28
N LEU A 255 -10.20 -27.36 6.53
CA LEU A 255 -9.09 -28.32 6.44
C LEU A 255 -9.16 -29.42 7.50
N SER A 256 -9.70 -29.17 8.70
CA SER A 256 -9.93 -30.24 9.69
C SER A 256 -10.81 -31.34 9.10
N ILE A 257 -11.91 -30.97 8.45
CA ILE A 257 -12.87 -31.90 7.83
C ILE A 257 -12.20 -32.65 6.68
N ILE A 258 -11.56 -31.93 5.76
CA ILE A 258 -10.92 -32.51 4.59
C ILE A 258 -9.81 -33.48 5.00
N THR A 259 -8.89 -33.04 5.86
CA THR A 259 -7.75 -33.84 6.33
C THR A 259 -8.22 -35.11 7.02
N THR A 260 -9.20 -35.01 7.92
CA THR A 260 -9.76 -36.19 8.62
C THR A 260 -10.32 -37.20 7.64
N ARG A 261 -11.05 -36.76 6.61
CA ARG A 261 -11.60 -37.67 5.60
C ARG A 261 -10.51 -38.36 4.82
N PHE A 262 -9.50 -37.65 4.32
CA PHE A 262 -8.40 -38.26 3.58
C PHE A 262 -7.59 -39.24 4.45
N ILE A 263 -7.36 -38.94 5.73
CA ILE A 263 -6.68 -39.87 6.64
C ILE A 263 -7.47 -41.18 6.81
N HIS A 264 -8.79 -41.11 6.96
CA HIS A 264 -9.61 -42.30 7.20
C HIS A 264 -10.10 -43.00 5.91
N GLY A 265 -9.97 -42.35 4.76
CA GLY A 265 -10.40 -42.85 3.47
C GLY A 265 -9.72 -44.17 3.07
N ARG A 266 -10.46 -45.07 2.44
CA ARG A 266 -9.95 -46.34 1.92
C ARG A 266 -10.31 -46.49 0.44
N PRO A 267 -9.53 -45.90 -0.48
CA PRO A 267 -9.83 -45.97 -1.89
C PRO A 267 -9.62 -47.37 -2.46
N THR A 268 -10.51 -47.78 -3.37
CA THR A 268 -10.28 -48.92 -4.26
C THR A 268 -9.19 -48.57 -5.28
N VAL A 269 -8.65 -49.59 -5.96
CA VAL A 269 -7.69 -49.36 -7.05
C VAL A 269 -8.28 -48.44 -8.12
N ALA A 270 -9.57 -48.60 -8.43
CA ALA A 270 -10.27 -47.77 -9.42
C ALA A 270 -10.35 -46.28 -9.04
N ARG A 271 -10.43 -45.96 -7.74
CA ARG A 271 -10.59 -44.59 -7.21
C ARG A 271 -9.29 -43.97 -6.68
N SER A 272 -8.22 -44.75 -6.67
CA SER A 272 -6.95 -44.38 -6.04
C SER A 272 -6.30 -43.15 -6.69
N GLU A 273 -6.31 -43.08 -8.02
CA GLU A 273 -5.80 -41.91 -8.77
C GLU A 273 -6.56 -40.62 -8.46
N GLN A 274 -7.90 -40.68 -8.41
CA GLN A 274 -8.72 -39.53 -8.02
C GLN A 274 -8.42 -39.09 -6.59
N PHE A 275 -8.30 -40.04 -5.66
CA PHE A 275 -8.01 -39.78 -4.26
C PHE A 275 -6.69 -39.02 -4.07
N TRP A 276 -5.61 -39.44 -4.73
CA TRP A 276 -4.32 -38.74 -4.64
C TRP A 276 -4.35 -37.38 -5.34
N SER A 277 -5.00 -37.30 -6.51
CA SER A 277 -5.19 -36.05 -7.24
C SER A 277 -5.91 -35.02 -6.38
N ASP A 278 -7.00 -35.40 -5.72
CA ASP A 278 -7.77 -34.49 -4.86
C ASP A 278 -6.97 -34.05 -3.63
N ALA A 279 -6.24 -34.96 -2.97
CA ALA A 279 -5.37 -34.61 -1.85
C ALA A 279 -4.27 -33.62 -2.25
N PHE A 280 -3.65 -33.83 -3.42
CA PHE A 280 -2.66 -32.90 -3.97
C PHE A 280 -3.27 -31.55 -4.34
N ASN A 281 -4.45 -31.55 -4.96
CA ASN A 281 -5.17 -30.33 -5.33
C ASN A 281 -5.57 -29.53 -4.09
N VAL A 282 -6.01 -30.17 -3.00
CA VAL A 282 -6.26 -29.50 -1.72
C VAL A 282 -5.00 -28.78 -1.23
N LEU A 283 -3.84 -29.44 -1.23
CA LEU A 283 -2.59 -28.80 -0.83
C LEU A 283 -2.22 -27.61 -1.72
N CYS A 284 -2.38 -27.75 -3.04
CA CYS A 284 -2.14 -26.66 -4.00
C CYS A 284 -3.08 -25.47 -3.74
N CYS A 285 -4.38 -25.73 -3.64
CA CYS A 285 -5.41 -24.74 -3.32
C CYS A 285 -5.10 -24.03 -2.00
N THR A 286 -4.78 -24.78 -0.94
CA THR A 286 -4.41 -24.20 0.35
C THR A 286 -3.20 -23.29 0.24
N GLY A 287 -2.20 -23.62 -0.58
CA GLY A 287 -1.05 -22.75 -0.82
C GLY A 287 -1.46 -21.34 -1.31
N TYR A 288 -2.42 -21.25 -2.23
CA TYR A 288 -2.93 -19.96 -2.70
C TYR A 288 -3.90 -19.29 -1.74
N LEU A 289 -4.72 -20.05 -1.00
CA LEU A 289 -5.61 -19.48 0.01
C LEU A 289 -4.82 -18.92 1.20
N ALA A 290 -3.73 -19.58 1.60
CA ALA A 290 -2.88 -19.19 2.71
C ALA A 290 -2.23 -17.79 2.51
N LEU A 291 -2.02 -17.35 1.27
CA LEU A 291 -1.54 -15.98 0.98
C LEU A 291 -2.47 -14.89 1.52
N GLY A 292 -3.79 -15.14 1.54
CA GLY A 292 -4.77 -14.21 2.13
C GLY A 292 -4.92 -14.38 3.64
N ALA A 293 -4.55 -15.53 4.19
CA ALA A 293 -4.63 -15.82 5.62
C ALA A 293 -3.40 -15.33 6.41
N CYS A 294 -2.21 -15.34 5.78
CA CYS A 294 -0.95 -14.93 6.41
C CYS A 294 -0.72 -13.42 6.29
N VAL A 295 -0.04 -12.84 7.30
CA VAL A 295 0.33 -11.42 7.32
C VAL A 295 1.68 -11.18 6.66
N ASP A 296 2.61 -12.13 6.79
CA ASP A 296 3.99 -12.04 6.29
C ASP A 296 4.44 -13.35 5.63
N GLY A 297 5.63 -13.30 5.00
CA GLY A 297 6.26 -14.45 4.37
C GLY A 297 6.60 -15.55 5.37
N ASP A 298 7.00 -15.21 6.59
CA ASP A 298 7.34 -16.18 7.65
C ASP A 298 6.14 -17.05 8.03
N GLY A 299 4.97 -16.43 8.19
CA GLY A 299 3.70 -17.12 8.37
C GLY A 299 3.39 -18.03 7.20
N MET A 300 3.63 -17.59 5.97
CA MET A 300 3.36 -18.37 4.77
C MET A 300 4.27 -19.61 4.64
N ILE A 301 5.53 -19.56 5.05
CA ILE A 301 6.44 -20.73 5.02
C ILE A 301 6.32 -21.61 6.27
N GLY A 302 5.58 -21.17 7.28
CA GLY A 302 5.46 -21.84 8.56
C GLY A 302 6.78 -21.84 9.35
N ALA A 303 7.59 -20.79 9.20
CA ALA A 303 8.81 -20.63 9.97
C ALA A 303 8.48 -20.34 11.43
N ARG A 304 9.29 -20.86 12.36
CA ARG A 304 9.17 -20.60 13.82
C ARG A 304 7.74 -20.86 14.35
N PRO A 305 7.27 -22.11 14.37
CA PRO A 305 5.88 -22.46 14.71
C PRO A 305 5.42 -22.01 16.11
N SER A 306 6.34 -21.70 17.02
CA SER A 306 6.02 -21.12 18.35
C SER A 306 5.47 -19.70 18.29
N ASN A 307 5.82 -18.94 17.24
CA ASN A 307 5.48 -17.52 17.11
C ASN A 307 4.30 -17.29 16.15
N LEU A 308 3.77 -18.36 15.56
CA LEU A 308 2.68 -18.29 14.60
C LEU A 308 1.32 -18.22 15.31
N PRO A 309 0.34 -17.50 14.74
CA PRO A 309 -1.05 -17.59 15.18
C PRO A 309 -1.54 -19.04 15.13
N THR A 310 -2.41 -19.41 16.07
CA THR A 310 -2.94 -20.78 16.21
C THR A 310 -3.51 -21.32 14.90
N ALA A 311 -4.38 -20.56 14.22
CA ALA A 311 -4.98 -20.98 12.96
C ALA A 311 -3.92 -21.28 11.87
N ILE A 312 -2.91 -20.43 11.72
CA ILE A 312 -1.85 -20.62 10.70
C ILE A 312 -0.99 -21.84 11.04
N ARG A 313 -0.61 -21.99 12.31
CA ARG A 313 0.13 -23.16 12.78
C ARG A 313 -0.63 -24.46 12.49
N ASP A 314 -1.93 -24.47 12.76
CA ASP A 314 -2.80 -25.63 12.58
C ASP A 314 -3.02 -25.94 11.08
N ILE A 315 -3.16 -24.92 10.23
CA ILE A 315 -3.17 -25.07 8.76
C ILE A 315 -1.91 -25.80 8.29
N HIS A 316 -0.73 -25.36 8.73
CA HIS A 316 0.53 -26.04 8.37
C HIS A 316 0.58 -27.47 8.90
N ALA A 317 0.12 -27.73 10.12
CA ALA A 317 0.07 -29.08 10.68
C ALA A 317 -0.83 -29.99 9.82
N LYS A 318 -2.07 -29.56 9.56
CA LYS A 318 -3.06 -30.32 8.75
C LYS A 318 -2.56 -30.59 7.34
N CYS A 319 -1.93 -29.61 6.69
CA CYS A 319 -1.34 -29.81 5.36
C CYS A 319 -0.15 -30.78 5.37
N ASN A 320 0.66 -30.79 6.42
CA ASN A 320 1.71 -31.80 6.55
C ASN A 320 1.13 -33.21 6.74
N GLU A 321 0.10 -33.36 7.58
CA GLU A 321 -0.57 -34.66 7.76
C GLU A 321 -1.16 -35.17 6.44
N LEU A 322 -1.80 -34.28 5.67
CA LEU A 322 -2.32 -34.62 4.35
C LEU A 322 -1.20 -34.99 3.35
N LEU A 323 -0.07 -34.26 3.37
CA LEU A 323 1.10 -34.61 2.57
C LEU A 323 1.66 -35.98 2.94
N ILE A 324 1.81 -36.26 4.25
CA ILE A 324 2.31 -37.56 4.73
C ILE A 324 1.36 -38.67 4.28
N CYS A 325 0.05 -38.47 4.39
CA CYS A 325 -0.95 -39.40 3.88
C CYS A 325 -0.77 -39.67 2.37
N LEU A 326 -0.58 -38.62 1.57
CA LEU A 326 -0.34 -38.71 0.13
C LEU A 326 0.95 -39.47 -0.18
N LEU A 327 2.06 -39.17 0.51
CA LEU A 327 3.34 -39.86 0.29
C LEU A 327 3.25 -41.34 0.66
N LEU A 328 2.71 -41.68 1.82
CA LEU A 328 2.65 -43.06 2.29
C LEU A 328 1.73 -43.94 1.43
N ARG A 329 0.66 -43.35 0.86
CA ARG A 329 -0.35 -44.11 0.08
C ARG A 329 -0.16 -44.03 -1.43
N GLY A 330 0.50 -42.98 -1.93
CA GLY A 330 0.73 -42.76 -3.35
C GLY A 330 2.08 -43.25 -3.86
N THR A 331 3.05 -43.49 -2.97
CA THR A 331 4.40 -43.92 -3.38
C THR A 331 4.41 -45.41 -3.77
N PRO A 332 5.06 -45.81 -4.87
CA PRO A 332 5.22 -47.21 -5.24
C PRO A 332 5.87 -48.04 -4.12
N LEU A 333 5.38 -49.25 -3.90
CA LEU A 333 5.83 -50.11 -2.80
C LEU A 333 7.35 -50.38 -2.80
N ARG A 334 7.96 -50.43 -3.99
CA ARG A 334 9.41 -50.60 -4.15
C ARG A 334 10.21 -49.47 -3.50
N GLU A 335 9.76 -48.22 -3.66
CA GLU A 335 10.43 -47.05 -3.08
C GLU A 335 10.20 -46.99 -1.57
N LEU A 336 8.98 -47.27 -1.11
CA LEU A 336 8.67 -47.38 0.31
C LEU A 336 9.55 -48.42 1.02
N TYR A 337 9.71 -49.60 0.42
CA TYR A 337 10.59 -50.65 0.95
C TYR A 337 12.06 -50.18 1.04
N GLN A 338 12.56 -49.48 0.02
CA GLN A 338 13.93 -48.94 0.01
C GLN A 338 14.18 -47.90 1.11
N ILE A 339 13.16 -47.11 1.44
CA ILE A 339 13.25 -46.10 2.50
C ILE A 339 13.10 -46.77 3.89
N PHE A 340 12.12 -47.67 4.06
CA PHE A 340 11.82 -48.29 5.36
C PHE A 340 12.80 -49.38 5.79
N ARG A 341 13.60 -49.94 4.88
CA ARG A 341 14.65 -50.91 5.24
C ARG A 341 15.66 -50.37 6.25
N HIS A 342 15.77 -49.05 6.39
CA HIS A 342 16.65 -48.37 7.34
C HIS A 342 15.97 -48.02 8.68
N GLY A 343 14.75 -48.53 8.92
CA GLY A 343 13.97 -48.30 10.14
C GLY A 343 13.04 -47.09 10.07
N LEU A 344 11.85 -47.21 10.66
CA LEU A 344 10.81 -46.16 10.67
C LEU A 344 11.20 -44.93 11.51
N GLU A 345 11.99 -45.11 12.56
CA GLU A 345 12.42 -44.03 13.46
C GLU A 345 13.36 -43.02 12.77
N ASN A 346 14.00 -43.42 11.68
CA ASN A 346 14.96 -42.59 10.94
C ASN A 346 14.32 -41.68 9.90
N LEU A 347 13.00 -41.71 9.74
CA LEU A 347 12.29 -40.94 8.72
C LEU A 347 12.34 -39.43 9.01
N ALA A 348 12.72 -38.65 8.01
CA ALA A 348 12.78 -37.19 8.10
C ALA A 348 11.43 -36.54 8.47
N ILE A 349 10.31 -37.18 8.10
CA ILE A 349 8.95 -36.74 8.43
C ILE A 349 8.65 -36.76 9.94
N LEU A 350 9.41 -37.50 10.74
CA LEU A 350 9.23 -37.60 12.21
C LEU A 350 10.10 -36.58 12.98
N ARG A 351 10.99 -35.85 12.30
CA ARG A 351 11.90 -34.90 12.95
C ARG A 351 11.26 -33.51 13.07
N PRO A 352 11.57 -32.75 14.14
CA PRO A 352 11.06 -31.39 14.32
C PRO A 352 11.56 -30.47 13.19
N ARG A 353 10.64 -29.69 12.60
CA ARG A 353 10.93 -28.82 11.45
C ARG A 353 11.75 -27.59 11.86
N ARG A 354 12.73 -27.25 11.02
CA ARG A 354 13.51 -26.00 11.09
C ARG A 354 13.52 -25.21 9.77
N SER A 355 12.93 -25.75 8.72
CA SER A 355 12.93 -25.24 7.34
C SER A 355 11.50 -24.89 6.88
N PRO A 356 11.33 -24.27 5.69
CA PRO A 356 10.02 -24.05 5.08
C PRO A 356 9.17 -25.32 5.05
N ALA A 357 7.85 -25.16 5.16
CA ALA A 357 6.92 -26.27 5.20
C ALA A 357 7.04 -27.16 3.92
N PRO A 358 7.31 -28.48 4.06
CA PRO A 358 7.51 -29.36 2.91
C PRO A 358 6.33 -29.41 1.94
N TRP A 359 5.10 -29.34 2.46
CA TRP A 359 3.90 -29.34 1.62
C TRP A 359 3.86 -28.13 0.68
N LEU A 360 4.37 -26.97 1.11
CA LEU A 360 4.38 -25.77 0.29
C LEU A 360 5.43 -25.86 -0.82
N LEU A 361 6.61 -26.40 -0.49
CA LEU A 361 7.69 -26.62 -1.45
C LEU A 361 7.26 -27.55 -2.60
N ILE A 362 6.47 -28.57 -2.26
CA ILE A 362 6.01 -29.59 -3.23
C ILE A 362 4.79 -29.09 -4.02
N CYS A 363 3.82 -28.48 -3.35
CA CYS A 363 2.51 -28.20 -3.95
C CYS A 363 2.39 -26.79 -4.53
N ALA A 364 3.23 -25.84 -4.10
CA ALA A 364 3.22 -24.47 -4.61
C ALA A 364 4.62 -23.91 -4.87
N PRO A 365 5.47 -24.60 -5.66
CA PRO A 365 6.84 -24.15 -5.92
C PRO A 365 6.90 -22.78 -6.60
N ASN A 366 5.91 -22.47 -7.44
CA ASN A 366 5.80 -21.18 -8.14
C ASN A 366 5.63 -20.00 -7.18
N LEU A 367 4.97 -20.20 -6.03
CA LEU A 367 4.80 -19.14 -5.02
C LEU A 367 6.12 -18.75 -4.36
N LEU A 368 7.08 -19.66 -4.38
CA LEU A 368 8.43 -19.51 -3.82
C LEU A 368 9.47 -19.23 -4.92
N GLY A 369 9.06 -19.06 -6.18
CA GLY A 369 9.96 -18.88 -7.32
C GLY A 369 10.84 -20.09 -7.63
N LEU A 370 10.45 -21.30 -7.20
CA LEU A 370 11.16 -22.55 -7.47
C LEU A 370 10.76 -23.11 -8.85
N ASN A 371 11.24 -22.49 -9.93
CA ASN A 371 10.96 -22.98 -11.29
C ASN A 371 11.86 -24.16 -11.70
N ALA A 372 12.97 -24.37 -11.00
CA ALA A 372 13.80 -25.55 -10.98
C ALA A 372 14.49 -25.60 -9.61
N VAL A 373 14.56 -26.77 -8.96
CA VAL A 373 15.33 -26.92 -7.72
C VAL A 373 16.82 -26.93 -8.11
N ASP A 374 17.39 -25.76 -8.33
CA ASP A 374 18.77 -25.60 -8.80
C ASP A 374 19.80 -25.98 -7.71
N SER A 375 19.39 -25.98 -6.43
CA SER A 375 20.24 -26.41 -5.30
C SER A 375 19.44 -26.99 -4.12
N PRO A 376 19.90 -28.08 -3.48
CA PRO A 376 19.29 -28.62 -2.26
C PRO A 376 19.41 -27.67 -1.04
N ALA A 377 20.24 -26.62 -1.10
CA ALA A 377 20.35 -25.62 -0.04
C ALA A 377 19.10 -24.72 0.07
N ASP A 378 18.41 -24.49 -1.05
CA ASP A 378 17.19 -23.66 -1.10
C ASP A 378 16.00 -24.27 -0.36
N ILE A 379 16.06 -25.59 -0.11
CA ILE A 379 15.06 -26.35 0.63
C ILE A 379 15.20 -26.10 2.15
N ILE A 380 16.40 -25.73 2.61
CA ILE A 380 16.73 -25.53 4.03
C ILE A 380 16.55 -24.05 4.40
N THR A 381 16.99 -23.14 3.54
CA THR A 381 16.86 -21.68 3.70
C THR A 381 16.47 -21.06 2.36
N LEU A 382 15.37 -20.31 2.34
CA LEU A 382 14.98 -19.54 1.16
C LEU A 382 16.06 -18.51 0.85
N SER A 383 16.61 -18.53 -0.37
CA SER A 383 17.49 -17.47 -0.86
C SER A 383 16.79 -16.12 -0.81
N GLU A 384 17.54 -15.04 -0.63
CA GLU A 384 16.99 -13.68 -0.47
C GLU A 384 16.02 -13.30 -1.60
N ASP A 385 16.34 -13.62 -2.86
CA ASP A 385 15.47 -13.41 -4.02
C ASP A 385 14.08 -14.07 -3.88
N LYS A 386 14.04 -15.29 -3.35
CA LYS A 386 12.81 -16.08 -3.19
C LYS A 386 11.99 -15.57 -2.01
N ALA A 387 12.66 -15.09 -0.96
CA ALA A 387 11.99 -14.43 0.16
C ALA A 387 11.28 -13.15 -0.31
N VAL A 388 11.89 -12.37 -1.21
CA VAL A 388 11.25 -11.19 -1.82
C VAL A 388 10.00 -11.56 -2.61
N ILE A 389 10.08 -12.59 -3.47
CA ILE A 389 8.94 -13.06 -4.27
C ILE A 389 7.78 -13.49 -3.37
N LEU A 390 8.09 -14.21 -2.29
CA LEU A 390 7.10 -14.67 -1.33
C LEU A 390 6.40 -13.50 -0.62
N GLU A 391 7.18 -12.55 -0.06
CA GLU A 391 6.63 -11.37 0.62
C GLU A 391 5.76 -10.53 -0.29
N LEU A 392 6.16 -10.39 -1.56
CA LEU A 392 5.34 -9.76 -2.57
C LEU A 392 4.04 -10.52 -2.82
N ASN A 393 4.09 -11.85 -2.94
CA ASN A 393 2.89 -12.65 -3.11
C ASN A 393 1.93 -12.52 -1.92
N VAL A 394 2.44 -12.46 -0.69
CA VAL A 394 1.62 -12.23 0.51
C VAL A 394 0.99 -10.83 0.48
N MET A 395 1.79 -9.80 0.19
CA MET A 395 1.33 -8.41 0.09
C MET A 395 0.15 -8.25 -0.88
N ARG A 396 0.20 -8.92 -2.04
CA ARG A 396 -0.84 -8.88 -3.08
C ARG A 396 -2.20 -9.43 -2.65
N HIS A 397 -2.23 -10.29 -1.64
CA HIS A 397 -3.44 -10.99 -1.20
C HIS A 397 -4.04 -10.39 0.08
N GLN A 398 -3.47 -9.30 0.59
CA GLN A 398 -3.95 -8.63 1.79
C GLN A 398 -5.30 -7.90 1.59
N PRO A 399 -6.13 -7.76 2.64
CA PRO A 399 -7.41 -7.05 2.60
C PRO A 399 -7.29 -5.55 2.38
N GLN A 400 -6.13 -5.00 2.70
CA GLN A 400 -5.80 -3.60 2.49
C GLN A 400 -4.31 -3.44 2.23
N PRO A 401 -3.89 -2.32 1.62
CA PRO A 401 -2.49 -1.92 1.56
C PRO A 401 -1.84 -1.93 2.95
N ASN A 402 -0.82 -2.77 3.13
CA ASN A 402 0.01 -2.75 4.33
C ASN A 402 1.28 -1.96 4.02
N TRP A 403 1.34 -0.70 4.48
CA TRP A 403 2.46 0.20 4.16
C TRP A 403 3.81 -0.32 4.66
N PRO A 404 3.95 -0.80 5.92
CA PRO A 404 5.18 -1.46 6.36
C PRO A 404 5.60 -2.63 5.48
N GLN A 405 4.66 -3.45 5.01
CA GLN A 405 4.97 -4.58 4.13
C GLN A 405 5.46 -4.14 2.74
N LEU A 406 4.87 -3.09 2.16
CA LEU A 406 5.38 -2.49 0.93
C LEU A 406 6.82 -2.01 1.11
N MET A 407 7.08 -1.31 2.21
CA MET A 407 8.40 -0.78 2.51
C MET A 407 9.42 -1.89 2.74
N LYS A 408 9.02 -2.97 3.42
CA LYS A 408 9.80 -4.21 3.55
C LYS A 408 10.17 -4.78 2.18
N VAL A 409 9.19 -5.00 1.29
CA VAL A 409 9.43 -5.55 -0.06
C VAL A 409 10.38 -4.66 -0.88
N ILE A 410 10.25 -3.34 -0.79
CA ILE A 410 11.13 -2.39 -1.49
C ILE A 410 12.57 -2.45 -0.96
N ALA A 411 12.76 -2.68 0.36
CA ALA A 411 14.05 -2.67 1.02
C ALA A 411 14.80 -4.02 1.00
N MET A 412 14.08 -5.14 0.87
CA MET A 412 14.69 -6.49 0.90
C MET A 412 15.73 -6.72 -0.22
N ASN A 413 16.70 -7.56 0.09
CA ASN A 413 17.78 -7.99 -0.82
C ASN A 413 18.47 -6.81 -1.52
N ASP A 414 19.02 -5.88 -0.71
CA ASP A 414 19.68 -4.67 -1.21
C ASP A 414 18.81 -3.91 -2.23
N TYR A 415 17.55 -3.67 -1.87
CA TYR A 415 16.57 -2.93 -2.66
C TYR A 415 16.33 -3.47 -4.08
N ILE A 416 16.44 -4.79 -4.33
CA ILE A 416 16.41 -5.35 -5.69
C ILE A 416 15.14 -4.96 -6.46
N VAL A 417 13.97 -5.01 -5.80
CA VAL A 417 12.68 -4.63 -6.40
C VAL A 417 12.64 -3.13 -6.67
N GLY A 418 13.10 -2.32 -5.71
CA GLY A 418 13.22 -0.86 -5.86
C GLY A 418 14.11 -0.50 -7.04
N LYS A 419 15.28 -1.14 -7.18
CA LYS A 419 16.23 -0.95 -8.29
C LYS A 419 15.61 -1.32 -9.63
N MET A 420 14.95 -2.48 -9.73
CA MET A 420 14.31 -2.94 -10.96
C MET A 420 13.18 -2.01 -11.41
N LEU A 421 12.30 -1.62 -10.48
CA LEU A 421 11.21 -0.68 -10.74
C LEU A 421 11.77 0.69 -11.15
N LEU A 422 12.75 1.23 -10.41
CA LEU A 422 13.32 2.54 -10.70
C LEU A 422 14.00 2.57 -12.07
N LYS A 423 14.83 1.57 -12.40
CA LYS A 423 15.46 1.45 -13.73
C LYS A 423 14.43 1.41 -14.85
N THR A 424 13.37 0.62 -14.67
CA THR A 424 12.30 0.47 -15.66
C THR A 424 11.54 1.78 -15.84
N LEU A 425 11.19 2.45 -14.74
CA LEU A 425 10.46 3.71 -14.76
C LEU A 425 11.30 4.86 -15.33
N VAL A 426 12.59 4.95 -15.01
CA VAL A 426 13.48 5.94 -15.64
C VAL A 426 13.53 5.70 -17.15
N ARG A 427 13.75 4.45 -17.58
CA ARG A 427 13.78 4.09 -19.00
C ARG A 427 12.48 4.41 -19.74
N GLN A 428 11.33 4.26 -19.09
CA GLN A 428 10.02 4.58 -19.67
C GLN A 428 9.75 6.08 -19.79
N ASN A 429 10.44 6.91 -18.99
CA ASN A 429 10.20 8.36 -18.92
C ASN A 429 11.43 9.17 -19.37
N VAL A 430 12.32 8.60 -20.20
CA VAL A 430 13.48 9.32 -20.75
C VAL A 430 13.01 10.57 -21.50
N GLY A 431 13.58 11.74 -21.17
CA GLY A 431 13.20 13.01 -21.77
C GLY A 431 11.85 13.59 -21.30
N PHE A 432 11.10 12.88 -20.45
CA PHE A 432 9.83 13.37 -19.93
C PHE A 432 10.06 14.33 -18.77
N THR A 433 9.56 15.55 -18.90
CA THR A 433 9.57 16.56 -17.85
C THR A 433 8.17 17.11 -17.62
N PHE A 434 7.90 17.54 -16.39
CA PHE A 434 6.64 18.19 -16.06
C PHE A 434 6.83 19.30 -15.04
N VAL A 435 5.95 20.29 -15.08
CA VAL A 435 5.87 21.34 -14.06
C VAL A 435 5.19 20.76 -12.83
N ASP A 436 5.79 20.92 -11.66
CA ASP A 436 5.30 20.36 -10.41
C ASP A 436 3.95 20.98 -9.96
N GLU A 437 2.86 20.54 -10.59
CA GLU A 437 1.49 20.87 -10.27
C GLU A 437 0.89 19.92 -9.21
N TYR A 438 1.70 19.08 -8.55
CA TYR A 438 1.22 18.10 -7.55
C TYR A 438 0.37 18.73 -6.42
N ASP A 439 0.54 20.02 -6.15
CA ASP A 439 -0.29 20.79 -5.19
C ASP A 439 -1.38 21.65 -5.86
N ALA A 440 -1.27 21.93 -7.16
CA ALA A 440 -2.23 22.77 -7.89
C ALA A 440 -3.52 22.01 -8.23
N VAL A 441 -3.45 20.67 -8.31
CA VAL A 441 -4.64 19.80 -8.42
C VAL A 441 -5.58 19.98 -7.21
N ASP A 442 -5.07 20.33 -6.03
CA ASP A 442 -5.89 20.64 -4.84
C ASP A 442 -6.62 21.98 -4.93
N LYS A 443 -6.16 22.92 -5.76
CA LYS A 443 -6.71 24.29 -5.81
C LYS A 443 -7.67 24.54 -6.96
N SER A 444 -7.49 23.86 -8.11
CA SER A 444 -8.34 24.08 -9.30
C SER A 444 -9.58 23.19 -9.36
N LYS A 445 -9.69 22.16 -8.50
CA LYS A 445 -10.83 21.23 -8.44
C LYS A 445 -11.47 21.12 -7.06
N LYS A 446 -11.82 22.25 -6.43
CA LYS A 446 -12.62 22.21 -5.18
C LYS A 446 -14.03 21.63 -5.37
N ASN A 447 -14.50 21.41 -6.60
CA ASN A 447 -15.87 20.95 -6.87
C ASN A 447 -16.02 19.52 -7.43
N GLU A 448 -14.97 18.73 -7.64
CA GLU A 448 -15.18 17.39 -8.22
C GLU A 448 -14.29 16.27 -7.66
N LYS A 449 -14.99 15.29 -7.06
CA LYS A 449 -14.65 13.86 -6.87
C LYS A 449 -14.01 13.47 -5.53
N SER A 450 -14.70 13.80 -4.44
CA SER A 450 -14.66 12.95 -3.25
C SER A 450 -15.22 11.56 -3.59
N CYS A 451 -14.75 10.51 -2.92
CA CYS A 451 -15.14 9.14 -3.27
C CYS A 451 -16.57 8.75 -2.86
N GLY A 452 -17.36 9.71 -2.34
CA GLY A 452 -18.73 9.57 -1.86
C GLY A 452 -18.89 8.78 -0.56
N GLY A 453 -17.85 8.12 -0.07
CA GLY A 453 -17.91 7.30 1.15
C GLY A 453 -17.89 8.12 2.43
N PHE A 454 -18.49 7.58 3.49
CA PHE A 454 -18.52 8.20 4.82
C PHE A 454 -17.10 8.51 5.33
N LEU A 455 -16.94 9.65 6.02
CA LEU A 455 -15.68 10.23 6.51
C LEU A 455 -14.65 10.60 5.40
N CYS A 456 -15.04 10.68 4.13
CA CYS A 456 -14.13 11.05 3.06
C CYS A 456 -13.68 12.52 3.13
N SER A 457 -12.37 12.77 3.20
CA SER A 457 -11.76 14.11 3.23
C SER A 457 -11.57 14.80 1.87
N GLY A 458 -12.06 14.23 0.77
CA GLY A 458 -12.10 14.88 -0.55
C GLY A 458 -10.74 15.01 -1.24
N SER A 459 -9.87 15.90 -0.76
CA SER A 459 -8.51 16.19 -1.26
C SER A 459 -7.57 14.97 -1.23
N ALA A 460 -7.83 14.10 -0.26
CA ALA A 460 -7.20 12.80 -0.15
C ALA A 460 -7.87 11.84 -1.15
N CYS A 461 -9.17 11.56 -1.08
CA CYS A 461 -9.83 10.41 -1.72
C CYS A 461 -10.05 10.50 -3.25
N ASP A 462 -9.06 10.90 -4.03
CA ASP A 462 -9.19 10.85 -5.49
C ASP A 462 -9.10 9.40 -5.99
N LYS A 463 -10.25 8.87 -6.44
CA LYS A 463 -10.41 7.56 -7.11
C LYS A 463 -9.97 7.60 -8.58
N SER A 464 -9.75 8.79 -9.16
CA SER A 464 -9.56 9.01 -10.60
C SER A 464 -8.11 9.30 -11.02
N LEU A 465 -7.13 9.07 -10.13
CA LEU A 465 -5.73 9.26 -10.47
C LEU A 465 -5.31 8.18 -11.48
N LYS A 466 -5.35 8.53 -12.77
CA LYS A 466 -4.73 7.75 -13.84
C LYS A 466 -3.27 7.54 -13.47
N ILE A 467 -2.91 6.31 -13.13
CA ILE A 467 -1.55 5.96 -12.74
C ILE A 467 -0.68 6.01 -13.99
N THR A 468 0.11 7.06 -14.14
CA THR A 468 1.10 7.19 -15.23
C THR A 468 2.46 6.71 -14.75
N SER A 469 3.32 6.29 -15.70
CA SER A 469 4.72 5.95 -15.42
C SER A 469 5.48 7.10 -14.78
N ALA A 470 5.14 8.36 -15.12
CA ALA A 470 5.78 9.55 -14.57
C ALA A 470 5.42 9.76 -13.08
N LEU A 471 4.14 9.60 -12.71
CA LEU A 471 3.71 9.70 -11.31
C LEU A 471 4.31 8.56 -10.48
N ALA A 472 4.38 7.35 -11.04
CA ALA A 472 5.04 6.21 -10.40
C ALA A 472 6.54 6.48 -10.20
N LEU A 473 7.23 7.09 -11.18
CA LEU A 473 8.64 7.47 -11.04
C LEU A 473 8.83 8.51 -9.94
N TYR A 474 8.01 9.55 -9.89
CA TYR A 474 8.04 10.55 -8.81
C TYR A 474 7.85 9.88 -7.45
N SER A 475 6.81 9.06 -7.31
CA SER A 475 6.46 8.41 -6.05
C SER A 475 7.52 7.43 -5.57
N LEU A 476 8.04 6.58 -6.46
CA LEU A 476 9.13 5.66 -6.10
C LEU A 476 10.41 6.42 -5.74
N SER A 477 10.75 7.47 -6.49
CA SER A 477 11.93 8.29 -6.20
C SER A 477 11.81 8.96 -4.84
N HIS A 478 10.65 9.52 -4.49
CA HIS A 478 10.42 10.11 -3.18
C HIS A 478 10.55 9.08 -2.05
N VAL A 479 9.98 7.88 -2.22
CA VAL A 479 10.09 6.79 -1.23
C VAL A 479 11.55 6.37 -1.06
N LEU A 480 12.26 6.11 -2.15
CA LEU A 480 13.66 5.65 -2.10
C LEU A 480 14.62 6.71 -1.57
N VAL A 481 14.40 7.99 -1.87
CA VAL A 481 15.23 9.07 -1.31
C VAL A 481 15.13 9.10 0.21
N VAL A 482 13.96 8.82 0.79
CA VAL A 482 13.76 8.81 2.25
C VAL A 482 14.34 7.55 2.89
N THR A 483 14.34 6.41 2.19
CA THR A 483 14.61 5.10 2.81
C THR A 483 15.96 4.47 2.47
N VAL A 484 16.64 4.97 1.44
CA VAL A 484 17.93 4.42 1.00
C VAL A 484 19.06 5.16 1.72
N ASN A 485 19.85 4.41 2.47
CA ASN A 485 21.04 4.95 3.13
C ASN A 485 22.21 5.16 2.15
N GLU A 486 22.36 4.29 1.14
CA GLU A 486 23.42 4.35 0.14
C GLU A 486 22.86 4.65 -1.27
N PRO A 487 22.49 5.92 -1.57
CA PRO A 487 21.85 6.30 -2.84
C PRO A 487 22.71 5.99 -4.08
N GLU A 488 24.03 5.90 -3.93
CA GLU A 488 24.99 5.51 -4.98
C GLU A 488 24.72 4.13 -5.58
N ARG A 489 24.21 3.19 -4.78
CA ARG A 489 23.95 1.81 -5.20
C ARG A 489 22.57 1.62 -5.82
N VAL A 490 21.62 2.47 -5.45
CA VAL A 490 20.19 2.31 -5.81
C VAL A 490 19.76 3.33 -6.86
N ILE A 491 19.94 4.62 -6.57
CA ILE A 491 19.38 5.73 -7.35
C ILE A 491 20.26 5.98 -8.58
N ILE A 492 21.58 6.14 -8.40
CA ILE A 492 22.50 6.51 -9.49
C ILE A 492 22.49 5.51 -10.66
N PRO A 493 22.55 4.17 -10.44
CA PRO A 493 22.53 3.22 -11.56
C PRO A 493 21.20 3.21 -12.32
N ALA A 494 20.12 3.63 -11.68
CA ALA A 494 18.83 3.80 -12.33
C ALA A 494 18.75 5.08 -13.16
N LEU A 495 19.29 6.20 -12.65
CA LEU A 495 19.34 7.45 -13.42
C LEU A 495 20.19 7.32 -14.68
N LYS A 496 21.29 6.55 -14.63
CA LYS A 496 22.14 6.25 -15.80
C LYS A 496 21.40 5.51 -16.94
N GLN A 497 20.15 5.05 -16.74
CA GLN A 497 19.31 4.54 -17.84
C GLN A 497 18.83 5.65 -18.79
N ASP A 498 18.79 6.89 -18.33
CA ASP A 498 18.61 8.08 -19.17
C ASP A 498 20.00 8.65 -19.52
N PRO A 499 20.43 8.68 -20.80
CA PRO A 499 21.74 9.19 -21.17
C PRO A 499 21.92 10.69 -20.84
N ASN A 500 20.83 11.44 -20.72
CA ASN A 500 20.84 12.90 -20.52
C ASN A 500 20.51 13.30 -19.07
N TRP A 501 20.48 12.35 -18.12
CA TRP A 501 20.06 12.63 -16.74
C TRP A 501 20.86 13.76 -16.07
N SER A 502 22.15 13.88 -16.37
CA SER A 502 23.03 14.92 -15.81
C SER A 502 22.72 16.30 -16.37
N ASN A 503 22.17 16.41 -17.59
CA ASN A 503 21.88 17.70 -18.22
C ASN A 503 20.83 18.49 -17.42
N TYR A 504 19.94 17.80 -16.71
CA TYR A 504 18.95 18.42 -15.81
C TYR A 504 19.58 19.08 -14.58
N LEU A 505 20.84 18.73 -14.27
CA LEU A 505 21.64 19.28 -13.17
C LEU A 505 22.73 20.24 -13.68
N ASP A 506 22.57 20.80 -14.88
CA ASP A 506 23.45 21.87 -15.33
C ASP A 506 23.00 23.23 -14.76
N ARG A 507 23.94 24.16 -14.52
CA ARG A 507 23.64 25.54 -14.06
C ARG A 507 22.58 26.24 -14.92
N GLN A 508 22.51 25.92 -16.21
CA GLN A 508 21.53 26.50 -17.12
C GLN A 508 20.09 26.01 -16.88
N GLN A 509 19.85 25.02 -16.01
CA GLN A 509 18.52 24.43 -15.79
C GLN A 509 17.84 24.87 -14.48
N VAL A 510 18.45 25.73 -13.67
CA VAL A 510 17.90 26.11 -12.35
C VAL A 510 16.55 26.81 -12.44
N TRP A 511 16.37 27.66 -13.46
CA TRP A 511 15.12 28.36 -13.72
C TRP A 511 14.03 27.44 -14.31
N ASN A 512 14.40 26.29 -14.88
CA ASN A 512 13.46 25.41 -15.57
C ASN A 512 12.49 24.77 -14.56
N GLN A 513 11.20 25.11 -14.67
CA GLN A 513 10.14 24.53 -13.83
C GLN A 513 9.67 23.17 -14.33
N SER A 514 9.93 22.84 -15.61
CA SER A 514 9.62 21.54 -16.20
C SER A 514 10.79 20.59 -15.97
N ARG A 515 10.66 19.73 -14.96
CA ARG A 515 11.75 18.88 -14.48
C ARG A 515 11.36 17.41 -14.56
N PRO A 516 12.33 16.47 -14.65
CA PRO A 516 12.01 15.06 -14.63
C PRO A 516 11.42 14.65 -13.26
N PRO A 517 10.58 13.59 -13.22
CA PRO A 517 9.87 13.21 -12.00
C PRO A 517 10.75 12.93 -10.78
N TRP A 518 11.92 12.32 -10.98
CA TRP A 518 12.85 12.03 -9.89
C TRP A 518 13.47 13.30 -9.29
N LEU A 519 13.71 14.34 -10.09
CA LEU A 519 14.29 15.60 -9.63
C LEU A 519 13.24 16.42 -8.87
N ASN A 520 11.99 16.43 -9.34
CA ASN A 520 10.88 17.03 -8.60
C ASN A 520 10.69 16.37 -7.22
N ALA A 521 10.90 15.05 -7.11
CA ALA A 521 10.83 14.35 -5.83
C ALA A 521 11.90 14.79 -4.82
N LEU A 522 13.09 15.21 -5.29
CA LEU A 522 14.18 15.77 -4.46
C LEU A 522 13.95 17.23 -4.07
N ILE A 523 13.43 18.04 -4.99
CA ILE A 523 13.23 19.48 -4.79
C ILE A 523 12.00 19.75 -3.90
N LYS A 524 10.96 18.91 -3.99
CA LYS A 524 9.68 19.16 -3.29
C LYS A 524 9.84 19.31 -1.76
N PRO A 525 10.55 18.42 -1.05
CA PRO A 525 10.75 18.57 0.40
C PRO A 525 11.47 19.88 0.74
N MET A 526 12.44 20.29 -0.09
CA MET A 526 13.20 21.53 0.12
C MET A 526 12.34 22.78 -0.11
N LYS A 527 11.35 22.74 -1.00
CA LYS A 527 10.46 23.88 -1.28
C LYS A 527 9.73 24.38 -0.03
N ILE A 528 9.35 23.49 0.90
CA ILE A 528 8.67 23.87 2.15
C ILE A 528 9.60 24.73 3.04
N MET A 529 10.88 24.36 3.11
CA MET A 529 11.91 25.12 3.81
C MET A 529 12.19 26.48 3.17
N MET A 530 11.92 26.65 1.87
CA MET A 530 12.23 27.91 1.18
C MET A 530 11.26 29.05 1.51
N GLN A 531 10.06 28.77 2.03
CA GLN A 531 9.07 29.82 2.26
C GLN A 531 9.53 30.91 3.25
N PRO A 532 10.13 30.57 4.42
CA PRO A 532 10.78 31.56 5.29
C PRO A 532 11.89 32.35 4.58
N VAL A 533 12.72 31.69 3.78
CA VAL A 533 13.83 32.33 3.04
C VAL A 533 13.30 33.37 2.06
N VAL A 534 12.25 33.01 1.31
CA VAL A 534 11.57 33.93 0.39
C VAL A 534 11.09 35.20 1.10
N GLU A 535 10.44 35.08 2.26
CA GLU A 535 9.97 36.24 3.02
C GLU A 535 11.13 37.11 3.54
N VAL A 536 12.19 36.49 4.04
CA VAL A 536 13.40 37.20 4.51
C VAL A 536 14.05 37.98 3.36
N LEU A 537 14.20 37.38 2.18
CA LEU A 537 14.80 38.04 1.02
C LEU A 537 13.92 39.19 0.49
N LEU A 538 12.60 39.02 0.48
CA LEU A 538 11.68 40.07 0.08
C LEU A 538 11.73 41.26 1.05
N GLU A 539 11.88 41.01 2.35
CA GLU A 539 12.00 42.07 3.35
C GLU A 539 13.37 42.77 3.28
N ALA A 540 14.45 42.02 3.03
CA ALA A 540 15.77 42.59 2.77
C ALA A 540 15.77 43.50 1.53
N ALA A 541 15.10 43.09 0.44
CA ALA A 541 14.98 43.91 -0.76
C ALA A 541 14.20 45.21 -0.50
N LYS A 542 13.11 45.17 0.30
CA LYS A 542 12.34 46.37 0.67
C LYS A 542 13.15 47.34 1.54
N THR A 543 13.99 46.82 2.42
CA THR A 543 14.84 47.62 3.31
C THR A 543 16.07 48.20 2.61
N GLY A 544 16.22 47.95 1.31
CA GLY A 544 17.27 48.54 0.47
C GLY A 544 18.54 47.70 0.37
N ALA A 545 18.51 46.41 0.75
CA ALA A 545 19.64 45.52 0.53
C ALA A 545 19.95 45.38 -0.96
N SER A 546 21.24 45.47 -1.31
CA SER A 546 21.70 45.18 -2.67
C SER A 546 21.47 43.70 -3.02
N ILE A 547 21.41 43.39 -4.32
CA ILE A 547 21.26 42.01 -4.81
C ILE A 547 22.38 41.10 -4.27
N TYR A 548 23.62 41.59 -4.20
CA TYR A 548 24.75 40.85 -3.63
C TYR A 548 24.56 40.54 -2.13
N GLN A 549 24.06 41.50 -1.35
CA GLN A 549 23.74 41.28 0.06
C GLN A 549 22.59 40.28 0.21
N ALA A 550 21.57 40.35 -0.66
CA ALA A 550 20.47 39.40 -0.67
C ALA A 550 20.94 37.97 -1.01
N MET A 551 21.86 37.79 -1.97
CA MET A 551 22.42 36.48 -2.29
C MET A 551 23.27 35.91 -1.16
N SER A 552 24.08 36.75 -0.50
CA SER A 552 24.83 36.36 0.69
C SER A 552 23.89 35.96 1.84
N LEU A 553 22.79 36.70 2.03
CA LEU A 553 21.74 36.37 3.00
C LEU A 553 21.05 35.03 2.67
N ALA A 554 20.80 34.74 1.39
CA ALA A 554 20.22 33.45 0.98
C ALA A 554 21.12 32.27 1.38
N ILE A 555 22.43 32.35 1.13
CA ILE A 555 23.40 31.33 1.53
C ILE A 555 23.48 31.21 3.05
N GLY A 556 23.46 32.34 3.77
CA GLY A 556 23.37 32.35 5.24
C GLY A 556 22.11 31.64 5.75
N CYS A 557 20.95 31.89 5.13
CA CYS A 557 19.72 31.17 5.45
C CYS A 557 19.82 29.67 5.17
N PHE A 558 20.50 29.25 4.09
CA PHE A 558 20.74 27.82 3.84
C PHE A 558 21.59 27.18 4.93
N ALA A 559 22.64 27.87 5.40
CA ALA A 559 23.52 27.40 6.47
C ALA A 559 22.85 27.32 7.85
N GLU A 560 21.77 28.07 8.09
CA GLU A 560 20.98 27.97 9.32
C GLU A 560 19.86 26.92 9.20
N LEU A 561 19.21 26.84 8.04
CA LEU A 561 18.03 25.99 7.85
C LEU A 561 18.34 24.55 7.47
N TYR A 562 19.57 24.20 7.07
CA TYR A 562 19.90 22.82 6.66
C TYR A 562 19.62 21.77 7.75
N VAL A 563 19.67 22.16 9.04
CA VAL A 563 19.34 21.26 10.17
C VAL A 563 17.88 20.80 10.13
N THR A 564 17.01 21.57 9.49
CA THR A 564 15.60 21.22 9.26
C THR A 564 15.38 20.44 7.96
N ALA A 565 16.43 20.28 7.15
CA ALA A 565 16.35 19.51 5.92
C ALA A 565 16.31 18.02 6.25
N SER A 566 15.62 17.26 5.40
CA SER A 566 15.65 15.81 5.46
C SER A 566 17.07 15.32 5.15
N THR A 567 17.77 14.74 6.14
CA THR A 567 19.10 14.14 5.97
C THR A 567 19.20 13.22 4.76
N PRO A 568 18.22 12.31 4.50
CA PRO A 568 18.24 11.47 3.30
C PRO A 568 18.30 12.26 1.96
N VAL A 569 17.63 13.42 1.87
CA VAL A 569 17.69 14.30 0.69
C VAL A 569 19.09 14.89 0.52
N LEU A 570 19.73 15.31 1.62
CA LEU A 570 21.10 15.82 1.61
C LEU A 570 22.09 14.75 1.16
N ARG A 571 21.99 13.52 1.69
CA ARG A 571 22.81 12.37 1.25
C ARG A 571 22.64 12.09 -0.25
N ALA A 572 21.40 12.08 -0.74
CA ALA A 572 21.12 11.88 -2.15
C ALA A 572 21.74 12.96 -3.05
N ALA A 573 21.72 14.23 -2.61
CA ALA A 573 22.33 15.34 -3.34
C ALA A 573 23.86 15.20 -3.45
N PHE A 574 24.56 14.82 -2.37
CA PHE A 574 26.00 14.57 -2.40
C PHE A 574 26.36 13.34 -3.26
N ALA A 575 25.60 12.24 -3.15
CA ALA A 575 25.83 11.07 -3.99
C ALA A 575 25.62 11.35 -5.48
N LEU A 576 24.66 12.22 -5.83
CA LEU A 576 24.50 12.73 -7.19
C LEU A 576 25.72 13.52 -7.61
N ASN A 577 26.18 14.46 -6.79
CA ASN A 577 27.35 15.30 -7.04
C ASN A 577 28.59 14.47 -7.38
N ASP A 578 28.85 13.42 -6.61
CA ASP A 578 30.04 12.57 -6.76
C ASP A 578 29.99 11.70 -8.03
N ASN A 579 28.82 11.58 -8.67
CA ASN A 579 28.59 10.78 -9.87
C ASN A 579 28.27 11.62 -11.12
N ILE A 580 28.37 12.96 -11.04
CA ILE A 580 28.14 13.84 -12.19
C ILE A 580 29.28 13.72 -13.21
N PRO A 581 28.96 13.59 -14.51
CA PRO A 581 29.97 13.65 -15.56
C PRO A 581 30.67 15.02 -15.64
N ALA A 582 31.95 15.03 -15.99
CA ALA A 582 32.77 16.25 -16.06
C ALA A 582 32.27 17.37 -17.00
N HIS A 583 31.35 17.06 -17.92
CA HIS A 583 30.76 18.05 -18.84
C HIS A 583 29.62 18.85 -18.23
N CYS A 584 29.00 18.36 -17.15
CA CYS A 584 27.90 19.03 -16.47
C CYS A 584 28.44 19.86 -15.30
N ARG A 585 28.00 21.11 -15.18
CA ARG A 585 28.46 22.02 -14.13
C ARG A 585 27.28 22.56 -13.32
N PRO A 586 27.01 21.98 -12.15
CA PRO A 586 26.02 22.51 -11.22
C PRO A 586 26.33 23.95 -10.76
N ILE A 587 25.31 24.68 -10.32
CA ILE A 587 25.50 26.00 -9.69
C ILE A 587 26.41 25.86 -8.47
N GLY A 588 27.44 26.72 -8.40
CA GLY A 588 28.46 26.71 -7.35
C GLY A 588 29.24 25.40 -7.26
N GLY A 589 29.29 24.63 -8.36
CA GLY A 589 30.02 23.37 -8.43
C GLY A 589 29.45 22.25 -7.57
N ASN A 590 28.23 22.38 -7.04
CA ASN A 590 27.62 21.36 -6.19
C ASN A 590 26.12 21.17 -6.44
N VAL A 591 25.68 19.91 -6.53
CA VAL A 591 24.25 19.55 -6.74
C VAL A 591 23.35 20.01 -5.61
N LEU A 592 23.81 19.99 -4.36
CA LEU A 592 23.01 20.44 -3.22
C LEU A 592 22.62 21.91 -3.37
N LEU A 593 23.60 22.77 -3.70
CA LEU A 593 23.33 24.19 -3.92
C LEU A 593 22.35 24.38 -5.09
N GLN A 594 22.53 23.63 -6.18
CA GLN A 594 21.60 23.67 -7.30
C GLN A 594 20.16 23.28 -6.91
N ILE A 595 19.97 22.23 -6.10
CA ILE A 595 18.65 21.81 -5.62
C ILE A 595 18.01 22.90 -4.75
N LEU A 596 18.78 23.51 -3.86
CA LEU A 596 18.31 24.60 -2.98
C LEU A 596 17.95 25.86 -3.80
N CYS A 597 18.80 26.27 -4.73
CA CYS A 597 18.53 27.39 -5.63
C CYS A 597 17.31 27.13 -6.52
N ALA A 598 17.16 25.91 -7.05
CA ALA A 598 16.00 25.52 -7.85
C ALA A 598 14.69 25.52 -7.03
N ALA A 599 14.75 25.12 -5.76
CA ALA A 599 13.63 25.20 -4.82
C ALA A 599 13.26 26.66 -4.49
N LEU A 600 14.27 27.49 -4.20
CA LEU A 600 14.09 28.91 -3.85
C LEU A 600 13.53 29.70 -5.04
N TYR A 601 14.05 29.43 -6.25
CA TYR A 601 13.55 30.00 -7.49
C TYR A 601 12.06 29.67 -7.70
N SER A 602 11.67 28.40 -7.52
CA SER A 602 10.25 28.01 -7.58
C SER A 602 9.40 28.74 -6.52
N GLY A 603 9.92 28.97 -5.31
CA GLY A 603 9.23 29.73 -4.26
C GLY A 603 9.03 31.21 -4.60
N LEU A 604 10.03 31.85 -5.21
CA LEU A 604 9.93 33.25 -5.65
C LEU A 604 8.96 33.42 -6.83
N LEU A 605 8.95 32.48 -7.77
CA LEU A 605 7.98 32.46 -8.86
C LEU A 605 6.54 32.34 -8.35
N ASP A 606 6.29 31.53 -7.33
CA ASP A 606 4.95 31.42 -6.72
C ASP A 606 4.46 32.76 -6.14
N VAL A 607 5.36 33.59 -5.60
CA VAL A 607 5.04 34.94 -5.11
C VAL A 607 4.74 35.89 -6.28
N SER A 608 5.54 35.81 -7.36
CA SER A 608 5.33 36.61 -8.57
C SER A 608 3.99 36.30 -9.25
N ALA A 609 3.63 35.02 -9.35
CA ALA A 609 2.40 34.55 -10.02
C ALA A 609 1.09 34.93 -9.29
N LYS A 610 1.10 35.08 -7.94
CA LYS A 610 -0.08 35.45 -7.14
C LYS A 610 -0.71 36.80 -7.53
N ARG A 611 0.01 37.68 -8.25
CA ARG A 611 -0.51 38.95 -8.77
C ARG A 611 -1.32 38.80 -10.06
N ALA A 612 -0.91 37.89 -10.95
CA ALA A 612 -1.58 37.69 -12.25
C ALA A 612 -3.03 37.15 -12.08
N GLY A 613 -3.28 36.32 -11.07
CA GLY A 613 -4.62 35.79 -10.78
C GLY A 613 -5.61 36.79 -10.17
N ARG A 614 -5.15 37.91 -9.59
CA ARG A 614 -6.02 38.90 -8.92
C ARG A 614 -6.56 39.97 -9.89
N ASN A 615 -5.88 40.19 -11.02
CA ASN A 615 -6.26 41.19 -12.02
C ASN A 615 -7.16 40.65 -13.15
N GLY A 616 -7.42 39.33 -13.21
CA GLY A 616 -8.34 38.74 -14.18
C GLY A 616 -9.84 39.00 -13.92
N ALA A 617 -10.20 39.67 -12.82
CA ALA A 617 -11.59 39.86 -12.39
C ALA A 617 -12.02 41.34 -12.22
N ARG A 618 -11.23 42.32 -12.64
CA ARG A 618 -11.65 43.74 -12.60
C ARG A 618 -11.23 44.49 -13.86
N GLY A 619 -12.24 44.75 -14.70
CA GLY A 619 -12.43 46.01 -15.44
C GLY A 619 -11.35 46.43 -16.45
N THR A 620 -11.76 46.50 -17.71
CA THR A 620 -11.18 47.37 -18.76
C THR A 620 -10.64 48.69 -18.21
N PRO A 621 -9.39 49.10 -18.50
CA PRO A 621 -8.93 50.44 -18.22
C PRO A 621 -9.34 51.39 -19.36
N SER A 622 -10.03 52.47 -19.00
CA SER A 622 -10.22 53.64 -19.86
C SER A 622 -8.89 54.36 -20.06
N SER A 623 -8.68 54.80 -21.29
CA SER A 623 -7.56 55.65 -21.72
C SER A 623 -7.55 57.02 -21.00
N LYS A 624 -6.39 57.41 -20.48
CA LYS A 624 -5.67 58.67 -20.78
C LYS A 624 -4.48 58.90 -19.82
N ASP A 625 -3.35 59.25 -20.44
CA ASP A 625 -2.21 60.07 -19.97
C ASP A 625 -1.48 59.57 -18.70
N THR A 626 -0.17 59.33 -18.66
CA THR A 626 0.95 60.14 -19.16
C THR A 626 2.22 59.28 -19.15
N SER A 627 3.12 59.52 -20.09
CA SER A 627 4.49 59.00 -20.18
C SER A 627 5.25 59.04 -18.85
N CYS A 628 5.69 57.90 -18.34
CA CYS A 628 6.73 57.82 -17.30
C CYS A 628 7.62 56.62 -17.60
N GLU A 629 8.92 56.88 -17.67
CA GLU A 629 9.97 55.93 -18.02
C GLU A 629 9.95 54.69 -17.11
N LEU A 630 10.04 53.51 -17.72
CA LEU A 630 10.05 52.21 -17.07
C LEU A 630 11.37 52.03 -16.28
N SER A 631 11.37 52.37 -14.99
CA SER A 631 12.36 51.79 -14.06
C SER A 631 12.00 50.32 -13.80
N PRO A 632 12.88 49.32 -14.01
CA PRO A 632 12.46 47.91 -14.02
C PRO A 632 12.29 47.27 -12.63
N PHE A 633 12.71 47.96 -11.57
CA PHE A 633 12.77 47.40 -10.22
C PHE A 633 12.11 48.35 -9.21
N ASN A 634 10.95 47.93 -8.69
CA ASN A 634 10.29 48.61 -7.57
C ASN A 634 10.43 47.74 -6.30
N PRO A 635 11.36 48.04 -5.38
CA PRO A 635 11.61 47.23 -4.19
C PRO A 635 10.41 47.17 -3.23
N TYR A 636 9.46 48.10 -3.32
CA TYR A 636 8.23 48.08 -2.52
C TYR A 636 7.18 47.12 -3.07
N GLU A 637 7.34 46.67 -4.30
CA GLU A 637 6.41 45.77 -4.97
C GLU A 637 6.92 44.33 -4.93
N ARG A 638 6.28 43.50 -4.09
CA ARG A 638 6.67 42.10 -3.84
C ARG A 638 6.86 41.26 -5.11
N SER A 639 6.06 41.48 -6.16
CA SER A 639 6.12 40.70 -7.40
C SER A 639 7.35 41.02 -8.25
N THR A 640 7.70 42.30 -8.40
CA THR A 640 8.89 42.72 -9.16
C THR A 640 10.17 42.44 -8.37
N ALA A 641 10.15 42.63 -7.05
CA ALA A 641 11.22 42.20 -6.16
C ALA A 641 11.47 40.69 -6.22
N ALA A 642 10.41 39.86 -6.23
CA ALA A 642 10.53 38.41 -6.36
C ALA A 642 11.16 37.98 -7.69
N THR A 643 10.76 38.60 -8.82
CA THR A 643 11.33 38.29 -10.14
C THR A 643 12.81 38.65 -10.21
N ALA A 644 13.20 39.84 -9.74
CA ALA A 644 14.61 40.27 -9.73
C ALA A 644 15.49 39.39 -8.83
N LEU A 645 14.97 38.98 -7.66
CA LEU A 645 15.67 38.03 -6.79
C LEU A 645 15.79 36.64 -7.43
N ALA A 646 14.77 36.19 -8.15
CA ALA A 646 14.80 34.89 -8.84
C ALA A 646 15.85 34.86 -9.97
N GLU A 647 15.96 35.94 -10.74
CA GLU A 647 17.02 36.10 -11.74
C GLU A 647 18.41 36.09 -11.10
N ALA A 648 18.59 36.85 -10.00
CA ALA A 648 19.86 36.92 -9.28
C ALA A 648 20.34 35.58 -8.69
N ILE A 649 19.42 34.71 -8.25
CA ILE A 649 19.77 33.38 -7.72
C ILE A 649 20.38 32.49 -8.81
N CYS A 650 19.98 32.66 -10.06
CA CYS A 650 20.51 31.86 -11.18
C CYS A 650 21.99 32.19 -11.48
N SER A 651 22.48 33.33 -10.99
CA SER A 651 23.85 33.82 -11.14
C SER A 651 24.59 33.96 -9.80
N ILE A 652 24.15 33.24 -8.76
CA ILE A 652 24.72 33.35 -7.40
C ILE A 652 26.21 33.00 -7.32
N ASP A 653 26.70 32.16 -8.24
CA ASP A 653 28.09 31.74 -8.35
C ASP A 653 28.89 32.56 -9.38
N GLU A 654 28.23 33.48 -10.09
CA GLU A 654 28.91 34.37 -11.04
C GLU A 654 29.79 35.39 -10.28
N ASP A 655 30.92 35.76 -10.88
CA ASP A 655 31.96 36.62 -10.31
C ASP A 655 32.76 36.07 -9.10
N ASN A 656 32.54 34.83 -8.66
CA ASN A 656 33.23 34.20 -7.52
C ASN A 656 33.13 34.96 -6.17
N LYS A 657 32.19 35.90 -6.04
CA LYS A 657 32.06 36.75 -4.84
C LYS A 657 31.53 35.99 -3.63
N HIS A 658 30.78 34.92 -3.86
CA HIS A 658 30.16 34.11 -2.82
C HIS A 658 30.81 32.73 -2.64
N THR A 659 31.87 32.41 -3.40
CA THR A 659 32.51 31.07 -3.42
C THR A 659 32.94 30.60 -2.02
N ALA A 660 33.58 31.46 -1.23
CA ALA A 660 34.00 31.10 0.13
C ALA A 660 32.81 30.79 1.07
N GLN A 661 31.69 31.50 0.91
CA GLN A 661 30.47 31.24 1.70
C GLN A 661 29.82 29.91 1.27
N ILE A 662 29.80 29.64 -0.04
CA ILE A 662 29.31 28.38 -0.62
C ILE A 662 30.15 27.21 -0.11
N ASP A 663 31.47 27.29 -0.19
CA ASP A 663 32.37 26.22 0.25
C ASP A 663 32.24 25.95 1.76
N SER A 664 32.14 27.00 2.57
CA SER A 664 31.92 26.88 4.01
C SER A 664 30.57 26.21 4.32
N PHE A 665 29.51 26.55 3.59
CA PHE A 665 28.21 25.92 3.73
C PHE A 665 28.25 24.43 3.35
N LEU A 666 28.86 24.09 2.21
CA LEU A 666 28.95 22.70 1.75
C LEU A 666 29.77 21.83 2.71
N LEU A 667 30.87 22.37 3.26
CA LEU A 667 31.67 21.70 4.28
C LEU A 667 30.86 21.47 5.57
N LEU A 668 30.12 22.47 6.03
CA LEU A 668 29.25 22.36 7.21
C LEU A 668 28.25 21.20 7.08
N VAL A 669 27.56 21.11 5.95
CA VAL A 669 26.59 20.03 5.71
C VAL A 669 27.30 18.68 5.60
N LYS A 670 28.44 18.61 4.91
CA LYS A 670 29.21 17.37 4.75
C LYS A 670 29.72 16.83 6.08
N ASP A 671 30.23 17.70 6.96
CA ASP A 671 30.68 17.33 8.30
C ASP A 671 29.54 16.86 9.20
N SER A 672 28.34 17.46 9.05
CA SER A 672 27.13 17.03 9.76
C SER A 672 26.71 15.61 9.35
N LEU A 673 26.68 15.32 8.04
CA LEU A 673 26.35 13.98 7.53
C LEU A 673 27.35 12.92 8.00
N GLY A 674 28.65 13.25 8.02
CA GLY A 674 29.69 12.32 8.48
C GLY A 674 29.56 11.90 9.95
N ARG A 675 28.97 12.76 10.82
CA ARG A 675 28.73 12.43 12.23
C ARG A 675 27.55 11.49 12.43
N GLU A 676 26.51 11.60 11.61
CA GLU A 676 25.32 10.74 11.72
C GLU A 676 25.58 9.31 11.22
N ASP A 677 26.36 9.15 10.14
CA ASP A 677 26.65 7.84 9.53
C ASP A 677 27.44 6.89 10.47
N GLN A 678 28.12 7.44 11.48
CA GLN A 678 28.77 6.67 12.54
C GLN A 678 27.81 6.15 13.61
N THR A 679 26.63 6.75 13.76
CA THR A 679 25.62 6.38 14.76
C THR A 679 24.54 5.43 14.24
N SER A 680 24.26 5.43 12.93
CA SER A 680 23.22 4.59 12.31
C SER A 680 23.67 3.14 12.07
N ARG A 681 24.94 2.93 11.70
CA ARG A 681 25.51 1.61 11.39
C ARG A 681 25.45 0.61 12.56
N ASP A 682 25.50 1.11 13.79
CA ASP A 682 25.46 0.27 14.99
C ASP A 682 24.03 -0.19 15.37
N ASN A 683 22.98 0.47 14.85
CA ASN A 683 21.57 0.17 15.19
C ASN A 683 20.81 -0.62 14.09
N GLU A 684 21.21 -0.50 12.82
CA GLU A 684 20.51 -1.12 11.68
C GLU A 684 20.54 -2.66 11.70
N LEU A 685 21.58 -3.26 12.28
CA LEU A 685 21.70 -4.71 12.39
C LEU A 685 20.75 -5.34 13.41
N GLN A 686 20.20 -4.55 14.36
CA GLN A 686 19.44 -5.11 15.47
C GLN A 686 17.93 -5.22 15.21
N ASN A 687 17.31 -4.36 14.39
CA ASN A 687 15.84 -4.36 14.18
C ASN A 687 15.37 -3.74 12.84
N MET A 688 15.61 -4.43 11.71
CA MET A 688 15.15 -4.02 10.38
C MET A 688 13.65 -3.68 10.32
N THR A 689 12.80 -4.41 11.06
CA THR A 689 11.34 -4.15 11.10
C THR A 689 11.00 -2.81 11.76
N CYS A 690 11.68 -2.44 12.86
CA CYS A 690 11.44 -1.17 13.54
C CYS A 690 11.89 0.02 12.68
N VAL A 691 13.00 -0.14 11.94
CA VAL A 691 13.48 0.86 10.98
C VAL A 691 12.48 1.05 9.84
N ILE A 692 11.94 -0.04 9.29
CA ILE A 692 10.91 0.00 8.24
C ILE A 692 9.64 0.71 8.74
N GLU A 693 9.18 0.41 9.95
CA GLU A 693 8.02 1.08 10.56
C GLU A 693 8.28 2.59 10.73
N THR A 694 9.46 2.96 11.21
CA THR A 694 9.85 4.37 11.41
C THR A 694 9.82 5.15 10.09
N TYR A 695 10.45 4.65 9.02
CA TYR A 695 10.41 5.30 7.71
C TYR A 695 8.99 5.35 7.12
N THR A 696 8.20 4.31 7.37
CA THR A 696 6.79 4.28 6.94
C THR A 696 6.02 5.40 7.61
N ASP A 697 6.19 5.58 8.92
CA ASP A 697 5.54 6.64 9.68
C ASP A 697 5.98 8.03 9.20
N GLU A 698 7.28 8.25 8.98
CA GLU A 698 7.82 9.50 8.40
C GLU A 698 7.16 9.86 7.07
N LEU A 699 7.02 8.90 6.16
CA LEU A 699 6.32 9.11 4.89
C LEU A 699 4.82 9.39 5.09
N LEU A 700 4.17 8.75 6.07
CA LEU A 700 2.75 8.95 6.36
C LEU A 700 2.45 10.30 7.02
N PHE A 701 3.44 10.95 7.66
CA PHE A 701 3.29 12.30 8.22
C PHE A 701 3.19 13.38 7.13
N THR A 702 3.73 13.15 5.94
CA THR A 702 3.69 14.13 4.84
C THR A 702 2.59 13.81 3.82
N ASN A 703 1.94 14.85 3.24
CA ASN A 703 0.95 14.62 2.17
C ASN A 703 1.59 13.96 0.94
N THR A 704 2.80 14.38 0.59
CA THR A 704 3.59 13.83 -0.52
C THR A 704 3.96 12.37 -0.30
N GLY A 705 4.41 11.98 0.91
CA GLY A 705 4.72 10.59 1.24
C GLY A 705 3.48 9.70 1.23
N ARG A 706 2.36 10.13 1.84
CA ARG A 706 1.07 9.41 1.76
C ARG A 706 0.60 9.16 0.33
N ARG A 707 0.68 10.18 -0.53
CA ARG A 707 0.33 10.05 -1.95
C ARG A 707 1.29 9.09 -2.66
N SER A 708 2.59 9.17 -2.36
CA SER A 708 3.61 8.33 -3.00
C SER A 708 3.46 6.85 -2.67
N LEU A 709 3.27 6.51 -1.40
CA LEU A 709 2.97 5.14 -0.97
C LEU A 709 1.71 4.59 -1.67
N LYS A 710 0.65 5.40 -1.76
CA LYS A 710 -0.58 5.02 -2.46
C LYS A 710 -0.35 4.72 -3.94
N PHE A 711 0.41 5.57 -4.64
CA PHE A 711 0.72 5.34 -6.05
C PHE A 711 1.50 4.04 -6.23
N MET A 712 2.44 3.73 -5.34
CA MET A 712 3.22 2.50 -5.39
C MET A 712 2.35 1.24 -5.25
N VAL A 713 1.42 1.21 -4.28
CA VAL A 713 0.50 0.08 -4.10
C VAL A 713 -0.50 -0.02 -5.27
N ASN A 714 -1.04 1.08 -5.76
CA ASN A 714 -1.99 0.99 -6.87
C ASN A 714 -1.30 0.62 -8.21
N TYR A 715 -0.02 0.96 -8.38
CA TYR A 715 0.78 0.51 -9.52
C TYR A 715 0.98 -1.02 -9.48
N GLU A 716 1.00 -1.62 -8.29
CA GLU A 716 1.03 -3.07 -8.08
C GLU A 716 -0.16 -3.79 -8.71
N ALA A 717 -1.37 -3.28 -8.44
CA ALA A 717 -2.61 -3.87 -8.94
C ALA A 717 -2.73 -3.87 -10.48
N THR A 718 -1.96 -3.02 -11.18
CA THR A 718 -2.09 -2.81 -12.63
C THR A 718 -0.89 -3.28 -13.45
N ASN A 719 0.34 -3.16 -12.93
CA ASN A 719 1.55 -3.32 -13.76
C ASN A 719 2.75 -4.00 -13.10
N TRP A 720 2.78 -4.26 -11.79
CA TRP A 720 3.89 -5.04 -11.20
C TRP A 720 3.97 -6.43 -11.81
N SER A 721 2.81 -7.04 -12.16
CA SER A 721 2.84 -8.29 -12.90
C SER A 721 3.60 -8.12 -14.21
N LYS A 722 3.38 -7.08 -15.03
CA LYS A 722 4.13 -6.89 -16.28
C LYS A 722 5.62 -6.55 -16.10
N VAL A 723 6.01 -5.90 -14.99
CA VAL A 723 7.42 -5.55 -14.70
C VAL A 723 8.17 -6.73 -14.06
N LEU A 724 7.49 -7.58 -13.29
CA LEU A 724 8.06 -8.79 -12.67
C LEU A 724 7.85 -10.06 -13.51
N THR A 725 6.90 -10.04 -14.45
CA THR A 725 6.75 -11.01 -15.55
C THR A 725 7.36 -10.50 -16.86
N MET A 726 8.01 -9.32 -16.84
CA MET A 726 8.96 -8.98 -17.90
C MET A 726 10.02 -10.09 -17.85
N PRO A 727 10.17 -10.87 -18.93
CA PRO A 727 10.47 -12.28 -18.79
C PRO A 727 11.94 -12.43 -18.40
N LEU A 728 12.20 -12.88 -17.18
CA LEU A 728 13.44 -13.60 -16.89
C LEU A 728 13.33 -14.95 -17.62
N SER A 729 13.72 -14.90 -18.90
CA SER A 729 13.81 -15.94 -19.91
C SER A 729 12.49 -16.43 -20.55
N ILE A 730 12.37 -16.18 -21.86
CA ILE A 730 11.73 -17.18 -22.72
C ILE A 730 12.68 -18.37 -22.69
N THR A 731 12.27 -19.51 -22.14
CA THR A 731 13.13 -20.69 -22.07
C THR A 731 13.58 -21.06 -23.49
N LEU A 732 14.85 -21.46 -23.63
CA LEU A 732 15.40 -21.86 -24.94
C LEU A 732 14.53 -22.94 -25.60
N GLU A 733 13.91 -23.82 -24.81
CA GLU A 733 12.95 -24.83 -25.28
C GLU A 733 11.66 -24.24 -25.85
N ARG A 734 11.11 -23.18 -25.27
CA ARG A 734 9.91 -22.52 -25.79
C ARG A 734 10.21 -21.66 -27.02
N VAL A 735 11.41 -21.06 -27.10
CA VAL A 735 11.89 -20.45 -28.36
C VAL A 735 12.05 -21.52 -29.44
N ARG A 736 12.71 -22.64 -29.13
CA ARG A 736 12.92 -23.75 -30.07
C ARG A 736 11.61 -24.34 -30.57
N SER A 737 10.63 -24.59 -29.70
CA SER A 737 9.34 -25.16 -30.10
C SER A 737 8.54 -24.22 -30.99
N GLN A 738 8.55 -22.91 -30.71
CA GLN A 738 7.88 -21.92 -31.55
C GLN A 738 8.59 -21.71 -32.90
N VAL A 739 9.92 -21.70 -32.92
CA VAL A 739 10.71 -21.65 -34.16
C VAL A 739 10.39 -22.85 -35.04
N LEU A 740 10.36 -24.07 -34.48
CA LEU A 740 10.07 -25.32 -35.20
C LEU A 740 8.62 -25.45 -35.71
N LEU A 741 7.68 -24.67 -35.18
CA LEU A 741 6.27 -24.66 -35.61
C LEU A 741 6.00 -23.77 -36.82
N ARG A 742 6.97 -22.97 -37.26
CA ARG A 742 6.86 -22.07 -38.42
C ARG A 742 6.55 -22.84 -39.72
N PRO A 743 5.57 -22.39 -40.53
CA PRO A 743 5.15 -23.09 -41.74
C PRO A 743 6.27 -23.27 -42.78
N GLU A 744 7.22 -22.35 -42.83
CA GLU A 744 8.41 -22.38 -43.69
C GLU A 744 9.34 -23.57 -43.36
N LEU A 745 9.32 -24.07 -42.12
CA LEU A 745 10.07 -25.26 -41.69
C LEU A 745 9.32 -26.57 -41.95
N LYS A 746 8.01 -26.53 -42.24
CA LYS A 746 7.19 -27.70 -42.55
C LYS A 746 7.12 -27.94 -44.06
N ASN A 747 7.07 -26.88 -44.87
CA ASN A 747 6.97 -26.93 -46.33
C ASN A 747 8.29 -26.50 -47.00
N VAL A 748 9.39 -27.15 -46.63
CA VAL A 748 10.75 -26.80 -47.09
C VAL A 748 10.88 -26.91 -48.63
N GLY A 749 10.01 -27.67 -49.29
CA GLY A 749 10.02 -27.89 -50.74
C GLY A 749 9.84 -26.61 -51.57
N ASP A 750 9.06 -25.65 -51.07
CA ASP A 750 8.64 -24.45 -51.81
C ASP A 750 9.62 -23.27 -51.69
N LEU A 751 10.69 -23.44 -50.91
CA LEU A 751 11.68 -22.41 -50.65
C LEU A 751 12.81 -22.37 -51.70
N SER A 752 13.46 -21.21 -51.84
CA SER A 752 14.65 -21.05 -52.68
C SER A 752 15.83 -21.89 -52.14
N HIS A 753 16.83 -22.18 -52.98
CA HIS A 753 17.96 -23.03 -52.57
C HIS A 753 18.75 -22.45 -51.38
N GLN A 754 18.97 -21.12 -51.36
CA GLN A 754 19.65 -20.45 -50.24
C GLN A 754 18.81 -20.52 -48.95
N ASP A 755 17.49 -20.33 -49.04
CA ASP A 755 16.61 -20.40 -47.88
C ASP A 755 16.49 -21.82 -47.31
N LYS A 756 16.58 -22.85 -48.17
CA LYS A 756 16.61 -24.25 -47.77
C LYS A 756 17.82 -24.58 -46.89
N GLU A 757 19.00 -24.09 -47.24
CA GLU A 757 20.23 -24.32 -46.46
C GLU A 757 20.18 -23.63 -45.09
N VAL A 758 19.62 -22.42 -45.04
CA VAL A 758 19.40 -21.68 -43.79
C VAL A 758 18.39 -22.41 -42.89
N VAL A 759 17.26 -22.85 -43.45
CA VAL A 759 16.22 -23.61 -42.74
C VAL A 759 16.77 -24.94 -42.16
N GLN A 760 17.60 -25.65 -42.92
CA GLN A 760 18.22 -26.88 -42.44
C GLN A 760 19.24 -26.64 -41.32
N SER A 761 20.00 -25.55 -41.41
CA SER A 761 20.96 -25.15 -40.37
C SER A 761 20.24 -24.80 -39.06
N ILE A 762 19.13 -24.05 -39.14
CA ILE A 762 18.28 -23.71 -37.99
C ILE A 762 17.68 -24.97 -37.35
N LYS A 763 17.17 -25.94 -38.13
CA LYS A 763 16.68 -27.23 -37.59
C LYS A 763 17.76 -28.02 -36.86
N ARG A 764 18.99 -28.06 -37.37
CA ARG A 764 20.11 -28.75 -36.71
C ARG A 764 20.50 -28.09 -35.40
N ILE A 765 20.53 -26.76 -35.36
CA ILE A 765 20.83 -25.98 -34.14
C ILE A 765 19.76 -26.20 -33.07
N CYS A 766 18.49 -26.31 -33.46
CA CYS A 766 17.37 -26.48 -32.53
C CYS A 766 17.16 -27.92 -32.03
N SER A 767 17.78 -28.95 -32.62
CA SER A 767 17.56 -30.38 -32.31
C SER A 767 18.69 -31.07 -31.51
N PHE A 768 19.79 -30.38 -31.22
CA PHE A 768 20.93 -30.97 -30.51
C PHE A 768 20.69 -31.08 -28.99
N VAL A 769 20.52 -32.31 -28.49
CA VAL A 769 20.55 -32.67 -27.07
C VAL A 769 22.01 -32.95 -26.67
N ARG A 770 22.56 -32.20 -25.71
CA ARG A 770 23.81 -32.61 -25.04
C ARG A 770 23.50 -33.77 -24.09
N SER A 771 23.60 -35.01 -24.59
CA SER A 771 23.92 -36.16 -23.75
C SER A 771 25.43 -36.12 -23.48
N ALA A 772 25.83 -35.93 -22.23
CA ALA A 772 27.23 -36.00 -21.83
C ALA A 772 27.53 -37.40 -21.28
N ARG A 773 28.30 -38.19 -22.02
CA ARG A 773 29.56 -38.81 -21.56
C ARG A 773 30.25 -39.55 -22.71
N PHE A 774 31.53 -39.24 -22.87
CA PHE A 774 32.52 -40.04 -23.59
C PHE A 774 32.53 -41.50 -23.09
N LYS A 775 32.21 -42.45 -23.98
CA LYS A 775 33.08 -43.56 -24.37
C LYS A 775 32.57 -44.15 -25.67
#